data_AF-A0A6V7WDA5-F1
#
_entry.id   AF-A0A6V7WDA5-F1
#
_cell.length_a   1.000
_cell.length_b   1.000
_cell.length_c   1.000
_cell.angle_alpha   90.00
_cell.angle_beta   90.00
_cell.angle_gamma   90.00
#
_symmetry.space_group_name_H-M   'P 1'
#
loop_
_entity.id
_entity.type
_entity.pdbx_description
1 polymer ?
#
loop_
_entity_poly.entity_id
_entity_poly.type
_entity_poly.pdbx_seq_one_letter_code
_entity_poly.pdbx_strand_id
1 'polypeptide(L)'
;MPYFSFIVAFTFFYELLCVLNIFFQIIFINILIISINILIIMNSNDRRRTMNGESDVPRQRLRQEECFTIESSEPFASTSRNTRGEVCTIRFRPLEENARPDLAMSDVISRLMDRVLAGRPEPLLVGLQLQPPNFHHPFTLPLRPLAQNNPAALAAAIERLNEISQAGIDLISGTTTTKVVAVWPLGAQRTANPAGNSGGCDNDQEHVVTARCRSIVRIINPNDRLCLARAVFVGLTKIWMMERGEATERFKAFCKQPQNQHAGPAKEMLRKAGIPLDLQEYSLAHLEILQQSLSHHMGGAGYIRLVVFKKEQQYRIVYKGEGKAARFNICLLLENNHYHYIDRPEQLFNVDRYCIDCEKGVSRWSHWAGCSVVCRLCMRTGPEFPCQLEERIPCADCGFVFPKRACYDYHLRNEAPEEMVRRGNRPFTSICQMRRICARCNHIIYANQEQKHQQECPSRVEQQQQQQQPSVSSSNLHLSCKKCKGPHDLEQPCYIQPLKEVCDEEDNEKRTPLRLCFFDAETSQDEPMQVSNNINGFKHVPLLIIAEVICEKCIIAGIGVENIGQRAEGCFCGKPCNDQWRRWCSPPFRNSQDDNTPTPDNIFYNPRRMFFHSFDSDQQSPVDQFLDYLQHHGPKNILTVCIAHNGGKYDFHLLLEALHHRSIPPKRLCTTGLKIYSMRLGGSHQRRVLFKDSLNYFFCELDALTKVFSLPEDVATTKPFFPYLYVKRQHLHERIRGVPPVQYYQPDYKKAEKRAKLLEWHQQQMNNPTIHFQLREQLIIYCVNDVAILRESVLRFRHLIGEHTQKLDPFIAASTAAGLALTTLRRCFLPENWLVHSPEGGYLRGRRASAESQRYIKLFEKENPEAEGKVQCAQWAIGEAHVEDTGYRLDGLWYRSPPLRPLAIEYMGCYYHGCPICFPVRSQRLAAGKTAEELYERTQHRLWELEHQHGYALHVVWGHEMKERLNGNPGLKRQWWEIEYVKPMDPREDCLRGGRTEPFKLHHVCGNDAEILYIDIVSLYPYVMKAREFPIGHPTVLTRETLLDSLALDSP
;
A
#
# COMPACT_ATOMS: atom_id res chain seq x y z
N MET A 1 -46.04 -6.66 38.28
CA MET A 1 -45.09 -5.68 37.72
C MET A 1 -44.24 -6.23 36.54
N PRO A 2 -44.81 -6.81 35.44
CA PRO A 2 -44.02 -7.02 34.21
C PRO A 2 -44.54 -6.22 32.99
N TYR A 3 -45.67 -5.51 33.11
CA TYR A 3 -46.28 -4.77 32.00
C TYR A 3 -45.59 -3.42 31.71
N PHE A 4 -44.91 -2.81 32.68
CA PHE A 4 -44.24 -1.50 32.49
C PHE A 4 -42.94 -1.61 31.68
N SER A 5 -42.16 -2.68 31.87
CA SER A 5 -40.92 -2.92 31.11
C SER A 5 -41.18 -3.27 29.64
N PHE A 6 -42.32 -3.88 29.34
CA PHE A 6 -42.72 -4.20 27.97
C PHE A 6 -43.18 -2.96 27.21
N ILE A 7 -43.92 -2.05 27.87
CA ILE A 7 -44.39 -0.79 27.27
C ILE A 7 -43.22 0.16 27.00
N VAL A 8 -42.24 0.25 27.93
CA VAL A 8 -41.03 1.08 27.74
C VAL A 8 -40.14 0.53 26.62
N ALA A 9 -39.96 -0.80 26.53
CA ALA A 9 -39.24 -1.41 25.41
C ALA A 9 -39.97 -1.20 24.06
N PHE A 10 -41.30 -1.21 24.05
CA PHE A 10 -42.11 -1.00 22.84
C PHE A 10 -42.11 0.46 22.39
N THR A 11 -42.11 1.44 23.31
CA THR A 11 -41.95 2.87 22.97
C THR A 11 -40.54 3.19 22.49
N PHE A 12 -39.52 2.57 23.09
CA PHE A 12 -38.12 2.70 22.63
C PHE A 12 -37.92 2.09 21.23
N PHE A 13 -38.59 0.97 20.93
CA PHE A 13 -38.56 0.36 19.59
C PHE A 13 -39.35 1.16 18.54
N TYR A 14 -40.46 1.80 18.93
CA TYR A 14 -41.29 2.59 18.02
C TYR A 14 -40.62 3.91 17.63
N GLU A 15 -39.95 4.59 18.55
CA GLU A 15 -39.17 5.79 18.23
C GLU A 15 -37.91 5.49 17.42
N LEU A 16 -37.24 4.36 17.68
CA LEU A 16 -36.11 3.89 16.86
C LEU A 16 -36.58 3.50 15.43
N LEU A 17 -37.79 2.95 15.30
CA LEU A 17 -38.45 2.70 14.01
C LEU A 17 -38.78 4.00 13.28
N CYS A 18 -39.20 5.07 13.94
CA CYS A 18 -39.41 6.38 13.31
C CYS A 18 -38.09 6.98 12.79
N VAL A 19 -36.99 6.87 13.54
CA VAL A 19 -35.66 7.37 13.11
C VAL A 19 -35.08 6.52 11.98
N LEU A 20 -35.25 5.20 12.01
CA LEU A 20 -34.85 4.29 10.92
C LEU A 20 -35.73 4.47 9.68
N ASN A 21 -37.03 4.74 9.83
CA ASN A 21 -37.95 4.96 8.71
C ASN A 21 -37.67 6.29 8.00
N ILE A 22 -37.24 7.34 8.73
CA ILE A 22 -36.72 8.58 8.13
C ILE A 22 -35.41 8.29 7.36
N PHE A 23 -34.50 7.49 7.91
CA PHE A 23 -33.27 7.07 7.22
C PHE A 23 -33.56 6.24 5.96
N PHE A 24 -34.53 5.32 6.00
CA PHE A 24 -34.95 4.51 4.86
C PHE A 24 -35.70 5.32 3.81
N GLN A 25 -36.57 6.27 4.19
CA GLN A 25 -37.24 7.18 3.25
C GLN A 25 -36.25 8.09 2.53
N ILE A 26 -35.21 8.59 3.22
CA ILE A 26 -34.15 9.39 2.61
C ILE A 26 -33.31 8.56 1.63
N ILE A 27 -33.02 7.30 1.94
CA ILE A 27 -32.31 6.38 1.02
C ILE A 27 -33.20 6.05 -0.20
N PHE A 28 -34.50 5.82 0.01
CA PHE A 28 -35.45 5.47 -1.05
C PHE A 28 -35.68 6.62 -2.05
N ILE A 29 -35.80 7.86 -1.57
CA ILE A 29 -35.90 9.06 -2.42
C ILE A 29 -34.60 9.27 -3.22
N ASN A 30 -33.44 8.99 -2.62
CA ASN A 30 -32.15 9.11 -3.32
C ASN A 30 -31.94 8.04 -4.40
N ILE A 31 -32.40 6.80 -4.19
CA ILE A 31 -32.34 5.74 -5.21
C ILE A 31 -33.29 6.04 -6.39
N LEU A 32 -34.45 6.63 -6.12
CA LEU A 32 -35.41 7.05 -7.14
C LEU A 32 -34.85 8.21 -8.01
N ILE A 33 -34.18 9.19 -7.38
CA ILE A 33 -33.58 10.34 -8.07
C ILE A 33 -32.35 9.94 -8.90
N ILE A 34 -31.55 8.98 -8.44
CA ILE A 34 -30.40 8.45 -9.19
C ILE A 34 -30.89 7.65 -10.41
N SER A 35 -31.94 6.85 -10.26
CA SER A 35 -32.54 6.07 -11.35
C SER A 35 -33.15 6.96 -12.43
N ILE A 36 -33.82 8.06 -12.05
CA ILE A 36 -34.38 9.04 -13.00
C ILE A 36 -33.28 9.81 -13.75
N ASN A 37 -32.19 10.19 -13.09
CA ASN A 37 -31.07 10.90 -13.74
C ASN A 37 -30.28 10.00 -14.71
N ILE A 38 -30.15 8.70 -14.41
CA ILE A 38 -29.52 7.73 -15.33
C ILE A 38 -30.41 7.50 -16.55
N LEU A 39 -31.73 7.44 -16.38
CA LEU A 39 -32.69 7.34 -17.51
C LEU A 39 -32.61 8.57 -18.45
N ILE A 40 -32.39 9.77 -17.91
CA ILE A 40 -32.27 11.02 -18.70
C ILE A 40 -30.92 11.09 -19.46
N ILE A 41 -29.85 10.55 -18.88
CA ILE A 41 -28.51 10.49 -19.51
C ILE A 41 -28.46 9.41 -20.61
N MET A 42 -29.20 8.32 -20.47
CA MET A 42 -29.27 7.28 -21.51
C MET A 42 -30.12 7.72 -22.71
N ASN A 43 -31.19 8.48 -22.50
CA ASN A 43 -32.05 8.99 -23.59
C ASN A 43 -31.41 10.10 -24.44
N SER A 44 -30.32 10.72 -23.95
CA SER A 44 -29.62 11.80 -24.66
C SER A 44 -28.44 11.32 -25.52
N ASN A 45 -27.93 10.10 -25.28
CA ASN A 45 -26.83 9.51 -26.05
C ASN A 45 -27.28 8.69 -27.28
N ASP A 46 -28.56 8.31 -27.37
CA ASP A 46 -29.09 7.51 -28.49
C ASP A 46 -29.41 8.33 -29.75
N ARG A 47 -29.36 9.68 -29.68
CA ARG A 47 -29.57 10.55 -30.87
C ARG A 47 -28.29 10.91 -31.63
N ARG A 48 -27.10 10.45 -31.23
CA ARG A 48 -25.82 10.78 -31.91
C ARG A 48 -25.11 9.61 -32.59
N ARG A 49 -25.70 8.41 -32.63
CA ARG A 49 -25.05 7.20 -33.19
C ARG A 49 -25.71 6.61 -34.45
N THR A 50 -26.55 7.38 -35.13
CA THR A 50 -27.17 6.96 -36.40
C THR A 50 -26.81 7.89 -37.55
N MET A 51 -25.54 8.24 -37.74
CA MET A 51 -25.01 8.64 -39.06
C MET A 51 -23.52 8.32 -39.14
N ASN A 52 -23.19 7.32 -39.95
CA ASN A 52 -21.97 7.08 -40.74
C ASN A 52 -21.67 5.59 -40.77
N GLY A 53 -22.07 4.96 -41.89
CA GLY A 53 -21.68 3.61 -42.25
C GLY A 53 -20.36 3.56 -43.01
N GLU A 54 -19.94 2.32 -43.27
CA GLU A 54 -18.81 1.86 -44.11
C GLU A 54 -17.41 1.97 -43.47
N SER A 55 -16.49 1.01 -43.58
CA SER A 55 -16.43 -0.29 -44.30
C SER A 55 -15.24 -1.12 -43.77
N ASP A 56 -15.26 -2.43 -44.04
CA ASP A 56 -14.22 -3.43 -43.76
C ASP A 56 -12.86 -3.11 -44.40
N VAL A 57 -11.76 -3.24 -43.62
CA VAL A 57 -10.39 -3.47 -44.14
C VAL A 57 -9.62 -4.45 -43.22
N PRO A 58 -8.84 -5.41 -43.75
CA PRO A 58 -8.28 -6.54 -43.00
C PRO A 58 -7.02 -6.16 -42.19
N ARG A 59 -6.89 -6.71 -40.98
CA ARG A 59 -5.69 -6.57 -40.13
C ARG A 59 -4.50 -7.34 -40.71
N GLN A 60 -3.72 -6.70 -41.57
CA GLN A 60 -2.34 -7.11 -41.88
C GLN A 60 -1.40 -6.80 -40.71
N ARG A 61 -0.57 -7.78 -40.34
CA ARG A 61 0.53 -7.67 -39.38
C ARG A 61 1.57 -6.68 -39.90
N LEU A 62 1.64 -5.49 -39.31
CA LEU A 62 2.81 -4.61 -39.43
C LEU A 62 3.94 -5.19 -38.55
N ARG A 63 5.09 -5.46 -39.17
CA ARG A 63 6.34 -5.72 -38.44
C ARG A 63 6.69 -4.44 -37.68
N GLN A 64 6.76 -4.49 -36.35
CA GLN A 64 7.23 -3.36 -35.54
C GLN A 64 8.73 -3.15 -35.81
N GLU A 65 9.10 -2.00 -36.34
CA GLU A 65 10.50 -1.56 -36.36
C GLU A 65 10.94 -1.18 -34.94
N GLU A 66 12.18 -1.54 -34.56
CA GLU A 66 12.67 -1.38 -33.20
C GLU A 66 13.03 0.07 -32.85
N CYS A 67 12.43 0.59 -31.77
CA CYS A 67 12.59 1.94 -31.24
C CYS A 67 14.00 2.23 -30.64
N PHE A 68 14.79 1.19 -30.31
CA PHE A 68 16.11 1.32 -29.71
C PHE A 68 16.97 0.09 -29.96
N THR A 69 18.29 0.27 -29.81
CA THR A 69 19.32 -0.78 -29.94
C THR A 69 20.18 -0.83 -28.68
N ILE A 70 20.53 -2.03 -28.22
CA ILE A 70 21.43 -2.22 -27.08
C ILE A 70 22.85 -2.32 -27.64
N GLU A 71 23.71 -1.37 -27.29
CA GLU A 71 25.09 -1.31 -27.77
C GLU A 71 26.02 -2.21 -26.95
N SER A 72 25.80 -2.28 -25.64
CA SER A 72 26.54 -3.17 -24.74
C SER A 72 25.68 -3.56 -23.54
N SER A 73 26.00 -4.70 -22.91
CA SER A 73 25.32 -5.17 -21.72
C SER A 73 26.30 -5.92 -20.80
N GLU A 74 26.26 -5.58 -19.51
CA GLU A 74 27.02 -6.21 -18.45
C GLU A 74 26.06 -6.76 -17.37
N PRO A 75 25.91 -8.09 -17.27
CA PRO A 75 25.12 -8.70 -16.20
C PRO A 75 25.88 -8.65 -14.87
N PHE A 76 25.15 -8.47 -13.77
CA PHE A 76 25.71 -8.59 -12.41
C PHE A 76 24.79 -9.41 -11.50
N ALA A 77 25.38 -10.04 -10.48
CA ALA A 77 24.67 -10.87 -9.52
C ALA A 77 25.26 -10.74 -8.11
N SER A 78 24.40 -10.79 -7.09
CA SER A 78 24.76 -10.89 -5.68
C SER A 78 24.11 -12.13 -5.07
N THR A 79 24.94 -13.09 -4.70
CA THR A 79 24.53 -14.37 -4.11
C THR A 79 24.06 -14.23 -2.66
N SER A 80 24.60 -13.25 -1.91
CA SER A 80 24.24 -12.95 -0.51
C SER A 80 22.83 -12.36 -0.36
N ARG A 81 22.39 -11.59 -1.37
CA ARG A 81 21.09 -10.88 -1.39
C ARG A 81 20.12 -11.42 -2.45
N ASN A 82 20.46 -12.55 -3.07
CA ASN A 82 19.70 -13.17 -4.16
C ASN A 82 19.23 -12.18 -5.23
N THR A 83 20.14 -11.28 -5.62
CA THR A 83 19.87 -10.17 -6.53
C THR A 83 20.57 -10.41 -7.85
N ARG A 84 19.89 -10.22 -8.97
CA ARG A 84 20.53 -10.15 -10.29
C ARG A 84 20.06 -8.90 -11.01
N GLY A 85 20.91 -8.38 -11.89
CA GLY A 85 20.57 -7.25 -12.73
C GLY A 85 21.45 -7.20 -13.96
N GLU A 86 21.17 -6.23 -14.80
CA GLU A 86 21.87 -6.00 -16.07
C GLU A 86 22.09 -4.50 -16.20
N VAL A 87 23.30 -4.10 -16.56
CA VAL A 87 23.64 -2.72 -16.94
C VAL A 87 23.79 -2.71 -18.45
N CYS A 88 22.88 -2.04 -19.15
CA CYS A 88 22.84 -1.95 -20.60
C CYS A 88 23.15 -0.53 -21.06
N THR A 89 23.96 -0.41 -22.10
CA THR A 89 24.12 0.84 -22.86
C THR A 89 23.18 0.79 -24.05
N ILE A 90 22.29 1.78 -24.17
CA ILE A 90 21.17 1.76 -25.12
C ILE A 90 21.25 3.00 -26.01
N ARG A 91 21.29 2.81 -27.33
CA ARG A 91 21.12 3.88 -28.31
C ARG A 91 19.72 3.82 -28.87
N PHE A 92 19.01 4.93 -28.74
CA PHE A 92 17.65 5.05 -29.25
C PHE A 92 17.64 5.65 -30.65
N ARG A 93 16.59 5.36 -31.43
CA ARG A 93 16.36 6.04 -32.70
C ARG A 93 15.84 7.47 -32.44
N PRO A 94 16.13 8.42 -33.34
CA PRO A 94 15.54 9.76 -33.29
C PRO A 94 14.02 9.69 -33.16
N LEU A 95 13.46 10.53 -32.29
CA LEU A 95 12.03 10.49 -31.95
C LEU A 95 11.13 10.73 -33.17
N GLU A 96 11.62 11.54 -34.10
CA GLU A 96 11.00 11.98 -35.35
C GLU A 96 10.81 10.83 -36.36
N GLU A 97 11.65 9.79 -36.25
CA GLU A 97 11.61 8.60 -37.12
C GLU A 97 10.75 7.47 -36.52
N ASN A 98 10.16 7.70 -35.34
CA ASN A 98 9.42 6.69 -34.61
C ASN A 98 7.92 6.77 -34.93
N ALA A 99 7.31 5.65 -35.35
CA ALA A 99 5.88 5.64 -35.70
C ALA A 99 4.95 5.89 -34.48
N ARG A 100 5.43 5.60 -33.26
CA ARG A 100 4.71 5.76 -31.99
C ARG A 100 5.65 6.25 -30.88
N PRO A 101 6.11 7.51 -30.92
CA PRO A 101 7.06 8.05 -29.95
C PRO A 101 6.47 8.14 -28.53
N ASP A 102 5.13 8.17 -28.43
CA ASP A 102 4.38 8.12 -27.17
C ASP A 102 4.54 6.81 -26.40
N LEU A 103 4.88 5.71 -27.07
CA LEU A 103 5.05 4.39 -26.46
C LEU A 103 6.50 3.93 -26.34
N ALA A 104 7.43 4.66 -26.97
CA ALA A 104 8.86 4.36 -27.03
C ALA A 104 9.46 3.96 -25.68
N MET A 105 9.27 4.81 -24.66
CA MET A 105 9.81 4.58 -23.32
C MET A 105 9.16 3.41 -22.57
N SER A 106 7.85 3.21 -22.75
CA SER A 106 7.13 2.07 -22.15
C SER A 106 7.65 0.74 -22.72
N ASP A 107 7.89 0.69 -24.03
CA ASP A 107 8.43 -0.48 -24.71
C ASP A 107 9.88 -0.78 -24.29
N VAL A 108 10.72 0.25 -24.14
CA VAL A 108 12.10 0.11 -23.67
C VAL A 108 12.15 -0.50 -22.28
N ILE A 109 11.39 0.07 -21.34
CA ILE A 109 11.35 -0.40 -19.96
C ILE A 109 10.82 -1.83 -19.88
N SER A 110 9.72 -2.12 -20.59
CA SER A 110 9.12 -3.45 -20.58
C SER A 110 10.08 -4.50 -21.13
N ARG A 111 10.73 -4.24 -22.27
CA ARG A 111 11.70 -5.17 -22.88
C ARG A 111 12.94 -5.40 -22.01
N LEU A 112 13.45 -4.36 -21.34
CA LEU A 112 14.59 -4.50 -20.43
C LEU A 112 14.23 -5.28 -19.17
N MET A 113 13.02 -5.08 -18.64
CA MET A 113 12.50 -5.89 -17.55
C MET A 113 12.30 -7.34 -17.99
N ASP A 114 11.68 -7.58 -19.15
CA ASP A 114 11.48 -8.93 -19.70
C ASP A 114 12.80 -9.66 -19.91
N ARG A 115 13.86 -8.97 -20.36
CA ARG A 115 15.20 -9.55 -20.49
C ARG A 115 15.80 -10.00 -19.17
N VAL A 116 15.78 -9.15 -18.14
CA VAL A 116 16.33 -9.51 -16.82
C VAL A 116 15.49 -10.60 -16.12
N LEU A 117 14.20 -10.69 -16.46
CA LEU A 117 13.23 -11.62 -15.86
C LEU A 117 12.99 -12.89 -16.70
N ALA A 118 13.58 -13.01 -17.89
CA ALA A 118 13.42 -14.14 -18.78
C ALA A 118 13.91 -15.46 -18.14
N GLY A 119 13.07 -16.50 -18.21
CA GLY A 119 13.40 -17.85 -17.75
C GLY A 119 13.53 -18.04 -16.24
N ARG A 120 12.87 -17.20 -15.40
CA ARG A 120 13.02 -17.24 -13.92
C ARG A 120 11.70 -17.14 -13.14
N PRO A 121 11.63 -17.57 -11.87
CA PRO A 121 10.45 -17.35 -11.01
C PRO A 121 10.19 -15.85 -10.78
N GLU A 122 9.02 -15.49 -10.23
CA GLU A 122 8.68 -14.08 -9.99
C GLU A 122 9.60 -13.46 -8.91
N PRO A 123 10.22 -12.29 -9.17
CA PRO A 123 11.04 -11.57 -8.19
C PRO A 123 10.18 -10.92 -7.10
N LEU A 124 10.70 -10.85 -5.88
CA LEU A 124 10.10 -10.11 -4.76
C LEU A 124 10.08 -8.61 -5.03
N LEU A 125 11.14 -8.05 -5.62
CA LEU A 125 11.28 -6.63 -5.92
C LEU A 125 12.01 -6.42 -7.24
N VAL A 126 11.57 -5.42 -8.03
CA VAL A 126 12.22 -5.00 -9.28
C VAL A 126 12.32 -3.47 -9.35
N GLY A 127 13.45 -2.96 -9.82
CA GLY A 127 13.74 -1.54 -9.98
C GLY A 127 14.57 -1.28 -11.25
N LEU A 128 14.55 -0.03 -11.72
CA LEU A 128 15.18 0.41 -12.97
C LEU A 128 15.84 1.77 -12.77
N GLN A 129 16.99 2.01 -13.39
CA GLN A 129 17.69 3.28 -13.38
C GLN A 129 18.12 3.65 -14.81
N LEU A 130 17.87 4.88 -15.24
CA LEU A 130 18.26 5.43 -16.54
C LEU A 130 19.16 6.65 -16.32
N GLN A 131 20.29 6.69 -17.00
CA GLN A 131 21.26 7.78 -16.98
C GLN A 131 21.45 8.31 -18.42
N PRO A 132 20.62 9.27 -18.85
CA PRO A 132 20.81 9.97 -20.12
C PRO A 132 22.09 10.83 -20.10
N PRO A 133 22.72 11.09 -21.26
CA PRO A 133 23.98 11.83 -21.35
C PRO A 133 23.89 13.29 -20.83
N ASN A 134 22.71 13.92 -20.92
CA ASN A 134 22.50 15.32 -20.52
C ASN A 134 21.89 15.50 -19.12
N PHE A 135 21.76 14.43 -18.33
CA PHE A 135 21.12 14.48 -17.00
C PHE A 135 22.18 14.48 -15.89
N HIS A 136 22.11 15.45 -14.97
CA HIS A 136 22.99 15.48 -13.77
C HIS A 136 22.65 14.38 -12.76
N HIS A 137 21.41 13.87 -12.76
CA HIS A 137 20.94 12.83 -11.85
C HIS A 137 20.22 11.71 -12.61
N PRO A 138 20.47 10.43 -12.27
CA PRO A 138 19.81 9.30 -12.91
C PRO A 138 18.34 9.24 -12.54
N PHE A 139 17.50 9.03 -13.54
CA PHE A 139 16.11 8.68 -13.33
C PHE A 139 16.03 7.29 -12.69
N THR A 140 15.36 7.15 -11.55
CA THR A 140 15.32 5.90 -10.79
C THR A 140 13.89 5.50 -10.46
N LEU A 141 13.49 4.32 -10.95
CA LEU A 141 12.34 3.56 -10.46
C LEU A 141 12.80 2.69 -9.29
N PRO A 142 12.32 2.97 -8.06
CA PRO A 142 12.75 2.26 -6.87
C PRO A 142 12.36 0.78 -6.92
N LEU A 143 13.10 -0.05 -6.18
CA LEU A 143 12.77 -1.46 -6.00
C LEU A 143 11.42 -1.59 -5.31
N ARG A 144 10.46 -2.20 -6.00
CA ARG A 144 9.11 -2.44 -5.51
C ARG A 144 8.60 -3.79 -6.02
N PRO A 145 7.57 -4.39 -5.37
CA PRO A 145 6.97 -5.63 -5.85
C PRO A 145 6.60 -5.55 -7.33
N LEU A 146 6.77 -6.64 -8.09
CA LEU A 146 6.52 -6.64 -9.53
C LEU A 146 5.13 -6.12 -9.88
N ALA A 147 4.11 -6.49 -9.09
CA ALA A 147 2.73 -6.01 -9.23
C ALA A 147 2.54 -4.48 -9.08
N GLN A 148 3.49 -3.79 -8.44
CA GLN A 148 3.49 -2.33 -8.28
C GLN A 148 4.21 -1.61 -9.44
N ASN A 149 4.94 -2.33 -10.29
CA ASN A 149 5.48 -1.84 -11.57
C ASN A 149 4.45 -2.00 -12.70
N ASN A 150 3.24 -1.47 -12.52
CA ASN A 150 2.21 -1.50 -13.56
C ASN A 150 2.41 -0.37 -14.61
N PRO A 151 1.78 -0.46 -15.80
CA PRO A 151 1.94 0.55 -16.86
C PRO A 151 1.63 1.98 -16.41
N ALA A 152 0.69 2.18 -15.48
CA ALA A 152 0.37 3.49 -14.93
C ALA A 152 1.49 4.03 -14.01
N ALA A 153 2.14 3.16 -13.25
CA ALA A 153 3.27 3.50 -12.39
C ALA A 153 4.57 3.75 -13.17
N LEU A 154 4.65 3.23 -14.40
CA LEU A 154 5.69 3.53 -15.38
C LEU A 154 5.38 4.83 -16.14
N ALA A 155 4.13 5.04 -16.56
CA ALA A 155 3.65 6.28 -17.19
C ALA A 155 3.83 7.49 -16.27
N ALA A 156 3.46 7.39 -14.99
CA ALA A 156 3.67 8.45 -14.00
C ALA A 156 5.16 8.73 -13.75
N ALA A 157 6.04 7.75 -13.99
CA ALA A 157 7.47 7.94 -13.87
C ALA A 157 8.05 8.61 -15.13
N ILE A 158 7.51 8.29 -16.31
CA ILE A 158 7.79 8.96 -17.59
C ILE A 158 7.31 10.43 -17.55
N GLU A 159 6.13 10.71 -16.99
CA GLU A 159 5.61 12.08 -16.80
C GLU A 159 6.53 12.92 -15.91
N ARG A 160 6.99 12.38 -14.77
CA ARG A 160 8.01 13.05 -13.92
C ARG A 160 9.33 13.31 -14.68
N LEU A 161 9.68 12.44 -15.62
CA LEU A 161 10.87 12.58 -16.46
C LEU A 161 10.71 13.75 -17.46
N ASN A 162 9.51 13.91 -18.03
CA ASN A 162 9.15 15.04 -18.89
C ASN A 162 9.08 16.36 -18.12
N GLU A 163 8.66 16.35 -16.85
CA GLU A 163 8.64 17.55 -15.99
C GLU A 163 10.05 18.05 -15.62
N ILE A 164 11.00 17.13 -15.43
CA ILE A 164 12.40 17.46 -15.09
C ILE A 164 13.16 18.04 -16.29
N SER A 165 12.77 17.74 -17.54
CA SER A 165 13.58 18.13 -18.69
C SER A 165 13.63 19.64 -18.92
N GLN A 166 12.61 20.44 -18.54
CA GLN A 166 12.45 21.93 -18.60
C GLN A 166 12.94 22.70 -19.85
N ALA A 167 13.61 22.03 -20.76
CA ALA A 167 14.09 22.42 -22.06
C ALA A 167 13.73 21.22 -22.93
N GLY A 168 13.29 21.46 -24.17
CA GLY A 168 13.04 20.41 -25.17
C GLY A 168 14.32 19.66 -25.57
N ILE A 169 15.02 19.10 -24.60
CA ILE A 169 16.16 18.22 -24.76
C ILE A 169 15.58 16.90 -25.19
N ASP A 170 15.97 16.49 -26.38
CA ASP A 170 15.73 15.16 -26.90
C ASP A 170 16.26 14.14 -25.89
N LEU A 171 15.33 13.49 -25.18
CA LEU A 171 15.61 12.46 -24.17
C LEU A 171 16.33 11.25 -24.78
N ILE A 172 16.30 11.15 -26.11
CA ILE A 172 16.44 9.89 -26.81
C ILE A 172 17.28 9.97 -28.11
N SER A 173 17.79 11.14 -28.52
CA SER A 173 18.90 11.18 -29.50
C SER A 173 20.25 10.99 -28.81
N GLY A 174 20.52 9.77 -28.37
CA GLY A 174 21.84 9.45 -27.84
C GLY A 174 21.96 8.10 -27.13
N THR A 175 23.19 7.79 -26.77
CA THR A 175 23.54 6.61 -25.99
C THR A 175 23.27 6.87 -24.50
N THR A 176 22.37 6.08 -23.91
CA THR A 176 21.93 6.16 -22.50
C THR A 176 22.33 4.91 -21.74
N THR A 177 22.87 5.05 -20.53
CA THR A 177 23.17 3.89 -19.68
C THR A 177 21.97 3.55 -18.81
N THR A 178 21.56 2.28 -18.83
CA THR A 178 20.41 1.76 -18.12
C THR A 178 20.82 0.64 -17.18
N LYS A 179 20.27 0.60 -15.97
CA LYS A 179 20.49 -0.49 -15.00
C LYS A 179 19.17 -1.04 -14.49
N VAL A 180 18.94 -2.34 -14.69
CA VAL A 180 17.76 -3.07 -14.18
C VAL A 180 18.21 -3.96 -13.01
N VAL A 181 17.43 -4.01 -11.92
CA VAL A 181 17.75 -4.81 -10.72
C VAL A 181 16.52 -5.60 -10.26
N ALA A 182 16.68 -6.91 -10.01
CA ALA A 182 15.62 -7.78 -9.50
C ALA A 182 16.12 -8.64 -8.30
N VAL A 183 15.25 -8.85 -7.31
CA VAL A 183 15.54 -9.53 -6.02
C VAL A 183 14.61 -10.76 -5.87
N TRP A 184 15.13 -11.92 -5.44
CA TRP A 184 14.34 -13.16 -5.26
C TRP A 184 14.36 -13.73 -3.83
N PRO A 185 13.38 -14.56 -3.40
CA PRO A 185 13.38 -15.19 -2.08
C PRO A 185 14.55 -16.18 -1.89
N LEU A 186 15.20 -16.15 -0.73
CA LEU A 186 16.36 -17.01 -0.38
C LEU A 186 16.08 -18.53 -0.40
N GLY A 187 14.81 -18.94 -0.48
CA GLY A 187 14.42 -20.36 -0.48
C GLY A 187 14.71 -21.12 -1.77
N ALA A 188 14.97 -20.44 -2.89
CA ALA A 188 15.04 -21.08 -4.20
C ALA A 188 16.37 -21.80 -4.53
N GLN A 189 17.41 -21.71 -3.68
CA GLN A 189 18.73 -22.30 -3.96
C GLN A 189 19.34 -23.13 -2.81
N ARG A 190 18.54 -23.63 -1.86
CA ARG A 190 19.01 -24.57 -0.83
C ARG A 190 18.37 -25.96 -0.98
N THR A 191 18.73 -26.68 -2.04
CA THR A 191 18.54 -28.13 -2.09
C THR A 191 19.70 -28.83 -1.37
N ALA A 192 19.63 -28.89 -0.02
CA ALA A 192 20.25 -29.91 0.85
C ALA A 192 20.33 -29.44 2.33
N ASN A 193 19.20 -29.39 3.06
CA ASN A 193 19.09 -29.95 4.42
C ASN A 193 17.67 -29.71 4.99
N PRO A 194 17.01 -30.74 5.56
CA PRO A 194 15.68 -30.64 6.14
C PRO A 194 15.78 -30.40 7.66
N ALA A 195 15.67 -29.14 8.10
CA ALA A 195 15.35 -28.83 9.48
C ALA A 195 14.72 -27.44 9.55
N GLY A 196 13.44 -27.40 9.92
CA GLY A 196 12.64 -26.19 10.02
C GLY A 196 13.24 -25.18 11.00
N ASN A 197 13.40 -23.95 10.51
CA ASN A 197 12.92 -22.73 11.15
C ASN A 197 13.19 -21.56 10.21
N SER A 198 12.10 -21.12 9.58
CA SER A 198 12.00 -19.93 8.76
C SER A 198 12.20 -18.67 9.63
N GLY A 199 13.04 -17.76 9.17
CA GLY A 199 13.22 -16.48 9.83
C GLY A 199 14.21 -15.59 9.10
N GLY A 200 13.75 -14.86 8.08
CA GLY A 200 14.61 -13.93 7.37
C GLY A 200 14.02 -13.27 6.13
N CYS A 201 12.76 -12.81 6.17
CA CYS A 201 12.23 -11.90 5.15
C CYS A 201 11.40 -10.73 5.71
N ASP A 202 11.38 -10.51 7.03
CA ASP A 202 10.63 -9.38 7.64
C ASP A 202 11.47 -8.12 7.91
N ASN A 203 12.77 -8.10 7.57
CA ASN A 203 13.67 -6.97 7.86
C ASN A 203 14.30 -6.29 6.63
N ASP A 204 13.66 -6.39 5.45
CA ASP A 204 13.87 -5.41 4.35
C ASP A 204 12.95 -4.19 4.55
N GLN A 205 12.71 -3.78 5.82
CA GLN A 205 12.30 -2.41 6.07
C GLN A 205 13.43 -1.53 5.56
N GLU A 206 13.08 -0.59 4.67
CA GLU A 206 13.92 0.47 4.12
C GLU A 206 15.09 0.78 5.07
N HIS A 207 16.32 0.70 4.58
CA HIS A 207 17.48 1.17 5.34
C HIS A 207 17.20 2.60 5.83
N VAL A 208 16.79 2.74 7.10
CA VAL A 208 16.49 4.05 7.70
C VAL A 208 17.82 4.75 7.89
N VAL A 209 18.26 5.47 6.87
CA VAL A 209 19.49 6.26 6.93
C VAL A 209 19.18 7.55 7.70
N THR A 210 20.00 7.85 8.70
CA THR A 210 19.84 9.07 9.50
C THR A 210 20.27 10.31 8.70
N ALA A 211 19.54 11.42 8.84
CA ALA A 211 19.88 12.69 8.17
C ALA A 211 21.23 13.31 8.62
N ARG A 212 21.90 12.74 9.65
CA ARG A 212 23.17 13.23 10.21
C ARG A 212 24.09 12.06 10.61
N CYS A 213 24.62 11.34 9.62
CA CYS A 213 25.65 10.32 9.86
C CYS A 213 27.02 10.96 10.16
N ARG A 214 27.45 10.91 11.43
CA ARG A 214 28.74 11.46 11.88
C ARG A 214 29.94 10.55 11.60
N SER A 215 29.71 9.33 11.14
CA SER A 215 30.77 8.36 10.83
C SER A 215 31.33 8.48 9.41
N ILE A 216 30.76 9.36 8.57
CA ILE A 216 31.29 9.62 7.23
C ILE A 216 32.37 10.70 7.33
N VAL A 217 33.59 10.33 6.95
CA VAL A 217 34.70 11.26 6.77
C VAL A 217 34.69 11.73 5.32
N ARG A 218 34.27 12.98 5.10
CA ARG A 218 34.21 13.58 3.77
C ARG A 218 35.61 13.89 3.25
N ILE A 219 35.97 13.25 2.15
CA ILE A 219 37.21 13.52 1.42
C ILE A 219 37.01 14.76 0.55
N ILE A 220 37.97 15.68 0.62
CA ILE A 220 38.01 16.93 -0.15
C ILE A 220 39.24 16.83 -1.04
N ASN A 221 39.08 17.21 -2.32
CA ASN A 221 40.17 17.19 -3.29
C ASN A 221 40.61 18.63 -3.62
N PRO A 222 41.66 19.14 -2.98
CA PRO A 222 42.22 20.46 -3.26
C PRO A 222 43.18 20.36 -4.45
N ASN A 223 42.71 20.72 -5.63
CA ASN A 223 43.48 20.80 -6.89
C ASN A 223 44.01 19.45 -7.44
N ASP A 224 43.40 18.33 -7.08
CA ASP A 224 43.67 17.00 -7.65
C ASP A 224 42.39 16.16 -7.73
N ARG A 225 42.46 14.89 -8.18
CA ARG A 225 41.29 13.99 -8.27
C ARG A 225 41.45 12.69 -7.48
N LEU A 226 42.25 12.71 -6.42
CA LEU A 226 42.73 11.51 -5.72
C LEU A 226 41.78 10.99 -4.62
N CYS A 227 40.46 11.16 -4.78
CA CYS A 227 39.51 10.86 -3.70
C CYS A 227 39.49 9.38 -3.30
N LEU A 228 39.62 8.46 -4.26
CA LEU A 228 39.69 7.02 -4.00
C LEU A 228 40.90 6.69 -3.09
N ALA A 229 42.10 7.08 -3.53
CA ALA A 229 43.33 6.80 -2.81
C ALA A 229 43.37 7.47 -1.43
N ARG A 230 42.86 8.71 -1.30
CA ARG A 230 42.71 9.38 0.00
C ARG A 230 41.75 8.64 0.94
N ALA A 231 40.59 8.20 0.44
CA ALA A 231 39.61 7.51 1.26
C ALA A 231 40.16 6.17 1.79
N VAL A 232 40.88 5.43 0.95
CA VAL A 232 41.57 4.20 1.34
C VAL A 232 42.70 4.49 2.34
N PHE A 233 43.52 5.52 2.10
CA PHE A 233 44.60 5.91 3.00
C PHE A 233 44.10 6.31 4.41
N VAL A 234 42.98 7.03 4.50
CA VAL A 234 42.33 7.34 5.78
C VAL A 234 41.92 6.06 6.51
N GLY A 235 41.35 5.08 5.79
CA GLY A 235 41.01 3.77 6.33
C GLY A 235 42.23 2.98 6.82
N LEU A 236 43.32 2.96 6.04
CA LEU A 236 44.57 2.29 6.43
C LEU A 236 45.22 2.93 7.66
N THR A 237 45.22 4.26 7.72
CA THR A 237 45.75 4.99 8.89
C THR A 237 44.99 4.61 10.15
N LYS A 238 43.66 4.43 10.05
CA LYS A 238 42.86 3.95 11.17
C LYS A 238 43.28 2.55 11.64
N ILE A 239 43.51 1.64 10.69
CA ILE A 239 43.93 0.26 10.99
C ILE A 239 45.31 0.26 11.66
N TRP A 240 46.28 1.00 11.13
CA TRP A 240 47.62 1.11 11.73
C TRP A 240 47.59 1.71 13.14
N MET A 241 46.76 2.72 13.38
CA MET A 241 46.57 3.29 14.71
C MET A 241 45.96 2.27 15.68
N MET A 242 44.97 1.47 15.22
CA MET A 242 44.39 0.39 16.02
C MET A 242 45.40 -0.70 16.36
N GLU A 243 46.25 -1.10 15.41
CA GLU A 243 47.29 -2.12 15.63
C GLU A 243 48.37 -1.67 16.62
N ARG A 244 48.61 -0.35 16.73
CA ARG A 244 49.54 0.25 17.70
C ARG A 244 48.89 0.57 19.06
N GLY A 245 47.60 0.30 19.23
CA GLY A 245 46.85 0.61 20.46
C GLY A 245 46.63 2.12 20.70
N GLU A 246 46.62 2.92 19.63
CA GLU A 246 46.47 4.38 19.74
C GLU A 246 45.00 4.82 19.95
N ALA A 247 44.79 5.89 20.73
CA ALA A 247 43.44 6.36 21.09
C ALA A 247 42.62 6.88 19.89
N THR A 248 41.31 6.62 19.89
CA THR A 248 40.36 7.05 18.84
C THR A 248 40.32 8.57 18.63
N GLU A 249 40.68 9.36 19.64
CA GLU A 249 40.76 10.82 19.56
C GLU A 249 41.87 11.30 18.62
N ARG A 250 42.99 10.57 18.55
CA ARG A 250 44.10 10.87 17.64
C ARG A 250 43.70 10.66 16.18
N PHE A 251 42.90 9.63 15.90
CA PHE A 251 42.29 9.44 14.58
C PHE A 251 41.33 10.57 14.21
N LYS A 252 40.50 11.05 15.16
CA LYS A 252 39.63 12.21 14.92
C LYS A 252 40.43 13.49 14.65
N ALA A 253 41.57 13.67 15.31
CA ALA A 253 42.48 14.79 15.05
C ALA A 253 43.12 14.67 13.65
N PHE A 254 43.54 13.46 13.26
CA PHE A 254 44.06 13.17 11.92
C PHE A 254 43.03 13.50 10.81
N CYS A 255 41.77 13.07 10.96
CA CYS A 255 40.72 13.40 9.98
C CYS A 255 40.40 14.90 9.86
N LYS A 256 40.83 15.73 10.82
CA LYS A 256 40.67 17.20 10.79
C LYS A 256 41.88 17.92 10.17
N GLN A 257 42.97 17.22 9.86
CA GLN A 257 44.15 17.82 9.22
C GLN A 257 43.84 18.21 7.76
N PRO A 258 44.57 19.21 7.19
CA PRO A 258 44.38 19.61 5.80
C PRO A 258 44.66 18.45 4.84
N GLN A 259 43.69 18.09 4.00
CA GLN A 259 43.80 16.93 3.10
C GLN A 259 44.88 17.04 2.00
N ASN A 260 45.46 18.24 1.83
CA ASN A 260 46.66 18.47 1.01
C ASN A 260 47.82 17.56 1.46
N GLN A 261 47.93 17.29 2.77
CA GLN A 261 48.99 16.45 3.34
C GLN A 261 48.81 14.96 3.01
N HIS A 262 47.59 14.54 2.63
CA HIS A 262 47.31 13.16 2.22
C HIS A 262 47.67 12.89 0.75
N ALA A 263 48.01 13.92 -0.03
CA ALA A 263 48.28 13.79 -1.46
C ALA A 263 49.54 12.97 -1.78
N GLY A 264 50.62 13.14 -1.01
CA GLY A 264 51.86 12.38 -1.18
C GLY A 264 51.67 10.88 -1.01
N PRO A 265 51.15 10.42 0.15
CA PRO A 265 50.85 9.02 0.39
C PRO A 265 49.81 8.43 -0.59
N ALA A 266 48.80 9.21 -0.99
CA ALA A 266 47.81 8.78 -1.96
C ALA A 266 48.40 8.54 -3.36
N LYS A 267 49.31 9.43 -3.83
CA LYS A 267 50.03 9.26 -5.10
C LYS A 267 50.95 8.04 -5.05
N GLU A 268 51.66 7.85 -3.95
CA GLU A 268 52.56 6.69 -3.78
C GLU A 268 51.79 5.38 -3.81
N MET A 269 50.61 5.33 -3.18
CA MET A 269 49.73 4.15 -3.21
C MET A 269 49.29 3.80 -4.63
N LEU A 270 48.89 4.79 -5.43
CA LEU A 270 48.49 4.57 -6.81
C LEU A 270 49.67 4.14 -7.69
N ARG A 271 50.87 4.72 -7.49
CA ARG A 271 52.09 4.31 -8.20
C ARG A 271 52.45 2.86 -7.91
N LYS A 272 52.39 2.43 -6.65
CA LYS A 272 52.62 1.04 -6.25
C LYS A 272 51.59 0.07 -6.84
N ALA A 273 50.36 0.53 -7.03
CA ALA A 273 49.31 -0.25 -7.69
C ALA A 273 49.37 -0.21 -9.22
N GLY A 274 50.27 0.59 -9.83
CA GLY A 274 50.34 0.77 -11.28
C GLY A 274 49.17 1.56 -11.89
N ILE A 275 48.45 2.36 -11.08
CA ILE A 275 47.28 3.13 -11.52
C ILE A 275 47.72 4.56 -11.92
N PRO A 276 47.33 5.08 -13.11
CA PRO A 276 47.66 6.44 -13.52
C PRO A 276 47.12 7.53 -12.56
N LEU A 277 47.88 8.61 -12.42
CA LEU A 277 47.60 9.70 -11.46
C LEU A 277 46.72 10.82 -12.04
N ASP A 278 46.52 10.82 -13.35
CA ASP A 278 45.90 11.86 -14.17
C ASP A 278 44.52 11.46 -14.71
N LEU A 279 43.94 10.37 -14.18
CA LEU A 279 42.62 9.92 -14.60
C LEU A 279 41.52 10.93 -14.28
N GLN A 280 40.59 11.07 -15.22
CA GLN A 280 39.43 11.93 -15.06
C GLN A 280 38.55 11.47 -13.89
N GLU A 281 38.41 10.15 -13.71
CA GLU A 281 37.66 9.46 -12.65
C GLU A 281 38.27 8.08 -12.32
N TYR A 282 38.11 7.64 -11.07
CA TYR A 282 38.55 6.30 -10.61
C TYR A 282 37.36 5.31 -10.54
N SER A 283 37.24 4.45 -11.55
CA SER A 283 36.23 3.37 -11.62
C SER A 283 36.44 2.21 -10.64
N LEU A 284 35.47 1.28 -10.58
CA LEU A 284 35.54 0.05 -9.79
C LEU A 284 36.68 -0.90 -10.22
N ALA A 285 37.11 -0.85 -11.48
CA ALA A 285 38.25 -1.63 -11.95
C ALA A 285 39.55 -1.19 -11.26
N HIS A 286 39.73 0.11 -11.02
CA HIS A 286 40.88 0.63 -10.28
C HIS A 286 40.85 0.21 -8.80
N LEU A 287 39.66 0.06 -8.22
CA LEU A 287 39.49 -0.49 -6.87
C LEU A 287 39.96 -1.94 -6.77
N GLU A 288 39.74 -2.74 -7.81
CA GLU A 288 40.19 -4.12 -7.88
C GLU A 288 41.72 -4.22 -7.95
N ILE A 289 42.35 -3.42 -8.81
CA ILE A 289 43.82 -3.30 -8.88
C ILE A 289 44.38 -2.85 -7.53
N LEU A 290 43.73 -1.89 -6.89
CA LEU A 290 44.13 -1.40 -5.58
C LEU A 290 43.97 -2.46 -4.48
N GLN A 291 42.87 -3.22 -4.49
CA GLN A 291 42.65 -4.36 -3.58
C GLN A 291 43.74 -5.42 -3.75
N GLN A 292 44.12 -5.77 -4.98
CA GLN A 292 45.19 -6.72 -5.27
C GLN A 292 46.55 -6.22 -4.76
N SER A 293 46.87 -4.94 -5.00
CA SER A 293 48.10 -4.31 -4.50
C SER A 293 48.16 -4.31 -2.96
N LEU A 294 47.06 -3.97 -2.29
CA LEU A 294 46.97 -4.03 -0.82
C LEU A 294 47.16 -5.45 -0.30
N SER A 295 46.55 -6.44 -0.93
CA SER A 295 46.73 -7.85 -0.55
C SER A 295 48.19 -8.31 -0.72
N HIS A 296 48.90 -7.85 -1.75
CA HIS A 296 50.31 -8.19 -1.96
C HIS A 296 51.24 -7.55 -0.91
N HIS A 297 50.97 -6.31 -0.48
CA HIS A 297 51.89 -5.53 0.37
C HIS A 297 51.56 -5.52 1.88
N MET A 298 50.32 -5.85 2.29
CA MET A 298 49.83 -5.56 3.65
C MET A 298 49.33 -6.79 4.43
N GLY A 299 49.83 -7.99 4.12
CA GLY A 299 49.54 -9.19 4.92
C GLY A 299 48.74 -10.30 4.21
N GLY A 300 48.65 -10.26 2.87
CA GLY A 300 48.02 -11.32 2.07
C GLY A 300 46.52 -11.14 1.83
N ALA A 301 45.95 -12.08 1.08
CA ALA A 301 44.51 -12.15 0.84
C ALA A 301 43.74 -12.33 2.17
N GLY A 302 42.73 -11.49 2.42
CA GLY A 302 41.91 -11.54 3.64
C GLY A 302 42.39 -10.68 4.82
N TYR A 303 43.51 -9.96 4.70
CA TYR A 303 43.93 -9.01 5.72
C TYR A 303 43.08 -7.72 5.70
N ILE A 304 43.11 -7.00 4.58
CA ILE A 304 42.29 -5.80 4.33
C ILE A 304 41.36 -6.08 3.15
N ARG A 305 40.06 -5.80 3.34
CA ARG A 305 39.04 -5.85 2.28
C ARG A 305 38.41 -4.49 2.10
N LEU A 306 38.46 -3.97 0.88
CA LEU A 306 37.76 -2.76 0.48
C LEU A 306 36.28 -3.10 0.23
N VAL A 307 35.40 -2.25 0.74
CA VAL A 307 33.95 -2.38 0.61
C VAL A 307 33.37 -1.03 0.22
N VAL A 308 32.67 -0.93 -0.89
CA VAL A 308 32.14 0.34 -1.40
C VAL A 308 30.64 0.32 -1.37
N PHE A 309 30.05 1.23 -0.60
CA PHE A 309 28.64 1.53 -0.58
C PHE A 309 28.36 2.66 -1.58
N LYS A 310 27.38 2.52 -2.47
CA LYS A 310 27.02 3.56 -3.45
C LYS A 310 25.75 4.28 -3.01
N LYS A 311 25.82 5.61 -2.82
CA LYS A 311 24.69 6.42 -2.34
C LYS A 311 23.52 6.38 -3.33
N GLU A 312 23.79 6.48 -4.62
CA GLU A 312 22.78 6.44 -5.69
C GLU A 312 22.05 5.10 -5.73
N GLN A 313 22.64 4.04 -5.16
CA GLN A 313 22.01 2.72 -5.03
C GLN A 313 21.51 2.48 -3.60
N GLN A 314 21.04 3.53 -2.91
CA GLN A 314 20.52 3.45 -1.54
C GLN A 314 21.52 2.82 -0.56
N TYR A 315 22.79 3.19 -0.66
CA TYR A 315 23.88 2.66 0.16
C TYR A 315 24.01 1.12 0.03
N ARG A 316 23.86 0.58 -1.18
CA ARG A 316 24.18 -0.82 -1.49
C ARG A 316 25.67 -1.00 -1.73
N ILE A 317 26.19 -2.17 -1.37
CA ILE A 317 27.57 -2.54 -1.65
C ILE A 317 27.70 -2.81 -3.15
N VAL A 318 28.48 -1.99 -3.86
CA VAL A 318 28.77 -2.11 -5.30
C VAL A 318 30.10 -2.78 -5.58
N TYR A 319 31.00 -2.79 -4.60
CA TYR A 319 32.27 -3.48 -4.66
C TYR A 319 32.58 -4.07 -3.30
N LYS A 320 33.00 -5.33 -3.28
CA LYS A 320 33.42 -6.07 -2.10
C LYS A 320 34.60 -6.93 -2.52
N GLY A 321 35.79 -6.63 -1.99
CA GLY A 321 36.99 -7.40 -2.32
C GLY A 321 36.82 -8.90 -2.04
N GLU A 322 37.60 -9.73 -2.75
CA GLU A 322 37.48 -11.18 -2.69
C GLU A 322 37.73 -11.75 -1.29
N GLY A 323 37.10 -12.90 -1.00
CA GLY A 323 37.24 -13.63 0.26
C GLY A 323 35.98 -13.62 1.13
N LYS A 324 35.73 -14.75 1.81
CA LYS A 324 34.53 -14.95 2.66
C LYS A 324 34.50 -14.01 3.88
N ALA A 325 35.65 -13.67 4.45
CA ALA A 325 35.80 -12.71 5.54
C ALA A 325 37.18 -12.05 5.46
N ALA A 326 37.29 -10.84 6.02
CA ALA A 326 38.55 -10.14 6.16
C ALA A 326 38.78 -9.71 7.61
N ARG A 327 40.04 -9.59 8.02
CA ARG A 327 40.40 -9.10 9.35
C ARG A 327 39.94 -7.65 9.54
N PHE A 328 40.14 -6.81 8.53
CA PHE A 328 39.67 -5.43 8.52
C PHE A 328 38.90 -5.11 7.24
N ASN A 329 37.76 -4.42 7.37
CA ASN A 329 36.99 -3.90 6.25
C ASN A 329 37.16 -2.38 6.18
N ILE A 330 37.67 -1.86 5.07
CA ILE A 330 37.68 -0.42 4.79
C ILE A 330 36.40 -0.12 4.01
N CYS A 331 35.45 0.53 4.68
CA CYS A 331 34.17 0.89 4.10
C CYS A 331 34.26 2.27 3.45
N LEU A 332 33.93 2.38 2.17
CA LEU A 332 33.92 3.61 1.39
C LEU A 332 32.49 3.95 0.98
N LEU A 333 32.19 5.24 0.84
CA LEU A 333 30.96 5.74 0.25
C LEU A 333 31.28 6.36 -1.11
N LEU A 334 30.66 5.86 -2.16
CA LEU A 334 30.68 6.45 -3.50
C LEU A 334 29.43 7.32 -3.66
N GLU A 335 29.61 8.62 -3.86
CA GLU A 335 28.56 9.62 -4.10
C GLU A 335 29.01 10.56 -5.23
N ASN A 336 28.23 10.70 -6.30
CA ASN A 336 28.52 11.54 -7.47
C ASN A 336 29.94 11.32 -8.05
N ASN A 337 30.31 10.06 -8.29
CA ASN A 337 31.67 9.65 -8.73
C ASN A 337 32.82 10.07 -7.80
N HIS A 338 32.52 10.38 -6.54
CA HIS A 338 33.51 10.79 -5.55
C HIS A 338 33.49 9.87 -4.32
N TYR A 339 34.68 9.48 -3.84
CA TYR A 339 34.82 8.54 -2.73
C TYR A 339 34.99 9.25 -1.38
N HIS A 340 34.28 8.75 -0.38
CA HIS A 340 34.40 9.13 1.02
C HIS A 340 34.70 7.90 1.89
N TYR A 341 35.20 8.10 3.11
CA TYR A 341 35.46 7.02 4.06
C TYR A 341 34.32 6.88 5.08
N ILE A 342 33.90 5.65 5.36
CA ILE A 342 32.91 5.32 6.38
C ILE A 342 33.66 4.68 7.56
N ASP A 343 33.69 5.38 8.69
CA ASP A 343 34.28 4.90 9.93
C ASP A 343 33.46 3.74 10.54
N ARG A 344 32.16 3.99 10.74
CA ARG A 344 31.23 3.05 11.40
C ARG A 344 29.99 2.85 10.53
N PRO A 345 29.89 1.75 9.77
CA PRO A 345 28.71 1.47 8.96
C PRO A 345 27.45 1.28 9.81
N GLU A 346 27.58 0.91 11.09
CA GLU A 346 26.47 0.78 12.03
C GLU A 346 25.69 2.10 12.21
N GLN A 347 26.41 3.23 12.27
CA GLN A 347 25.79 4.55 12.39
C GLN A 347 25.09 4.99 11.10
N LEU A 348 25.56 4.50 9.96
CA LEU A 348 24.93 4.77 8.66
C LEU A 348 23.52 4.16 8.60
N PHE A 349 23.37 2.95 9.15
CA PHE A 349 22.11 2.18 9.10
C PHE A 349 21.28 2.24 10.39
N ASN A 350 21.73 2.96 11.42
CA ASN A 350 21.07 3.05 12.73
C ASN A 350 20.82 1.66 13.38
N VAL A 351 21.82 0.79 13.34
CA VAL A 351 21.77 -0.57 13.90
C VAL A 351 22.87 -0.77 14.94
N ASP A 352 22.66 -1.68 15.89
CA ASP A 352 23.67 -1.99 16.93
C ASP A 352 24.98 -2.54 16.34
N ARG A 353 24.87 -3.44 15.35
CA ARG A 353 25.98 -3.97 14.55
C ARG A 353 25.53 -4.19 13.12
N TYR A 354 26.45 -3.97 12.18
CA TYR A 354 26.23 -4.23 10.76
C TYR A 354 27.23 -5.29 10.30
N CYS A 355 26.74 -6.39 9.75
CA CYS A 355 27.62 -7.42 9.20
C CYS A 355 27.84 -7.17 7.71
N ILE A 356 29.10 -6.96 7.29
CA ILE A 356 29.49 -6.81 5.88
C ILE A 356 29.28 -8.12 5.09
N ASP A 357 29.36 -9.27 5.77
CA ASP A 357 29.20 -10.58 5.13
C ASP A 357 27.76 -11.02 4.97
N CYS A 358 26.88 -10.63 5.91
CA CYS A 358 25.43 -10.79 5.75
C CYS A 358 24.75 -9.59 5.07
N GLU A 359 25.48 -8.48 4.91
CA GLU A 359 25.01 -7.20 4.38
C GLU A 359 23.74 -6.64 5.03
N LYS A 360 23.58 -6.86 6.34
CA LYS A 360 22.40 -6.47 7.14
C LYS A 360 22.74 -6.09 8.58
N GLY A 361 21.81 -5.40 9.23
CA GLY A 361 21.83 -5.18 10.68
C GLY A 361 21.69 -6.49 11.44
N VAL A 362 22.54 -6.73 12.43
CA VAL A 362 22.55 -7.97 13.21
C VAL A 362 22.65 -7.66 14.69
N SER A 363 22.00 -8.49 15.51
CA SER A 363 22.19 -8.47 16.96
C SER A 363 23.25 -9.50 17.36
N ARG A 364 23.91 -9.30 18.50
CA ARG A 364 24.85 -10.30 19.06
C ARG A 364 24.18 -11.68 19.26
N TRP A 365 22.88 -11.70 19.52
CA TRP A 365 22.10 -12.90 19.88
C TRP A 365 21.65 -13.72 18.67
N SER A 366 21.40 -13.06 17.54
CA SER A 366 20.84 -13.69 16.33
C SER A 366 21.81 -13.79 15.16
N HIS A 367 22.98 -13.15 15.22
CA HIS A 367 23.91 -13.10 14.07
C HIS A 367 24.39 -14.48 13.60
N TRP A 368 24.62 -15.42 14.52
CA TRP A 368 25.09 -16.77 14.16
C TRP A 368 24.06 -17.57 13.35
N ALA A 369 22.77 -17.21 13.41
CA ALA A 369 21.72 -17.84 12.63
C ALA A 369 21.83 -17.41 11.15
N GLY A 370 22.57 -18.21 10.38
CA GLY A 370 22.72 -18.03 8.93
C GLY A 370 23.96 -17.24 8.48
N CYS A 371 24.86 -16.84 9.38
CA CYS A 371 26.12 -16.20 9.02
C CYS A 371 27.27 -17.21 8.91
N SER A 372 28.00 -17.18 7.78
CA SER A 372 29.12 -18.09 7.49
C SER A 372 30.45 -17.67 8.10
N VAL A 373 30.53 -16.51 8.76
CA VAL A 373 31.78 -15.94 9.32
C VAL A 373 31.72 -15.74 10.84
N VAL A 374 30.74 -16.37 11.50
CA VAL A 374 30.48 -16.29 12.94
C VAL A 374 30.47 -17.69 13.52
N CYS A 375 31.18 -17.92 14.62
CA CYS A 375 31.04 -19.17 15.35
C CYS A 375 29.77 -19.17 16.21
N ARG A 376 28.87 -20.15 16.00
CA ARG A 376 27.67 -20.32 16.84
C ARG A 376 27.96 -20.56 18.33
N LEU A 377 29.17 -21.04 18.68
CA LEU A 377 29.55 -21.47 20.03
C LEU A 377 30.34 -20.41 20.80
N CYS A 378 31.36 -19.78 20.19
CA CYS A 378 32.12 -18.70 20.85
C CYS A 378 31.71 -17.28 20.41
N MET A 379 30.78 -17.14 19.45
CA MET A 379 30.30 -15.85 18.91
C MET A 379 31.38 -14.93 18.30
N ARG A 380 32.62 -15.40 18.18
CA ARG A 380 33.69 -14.68 17.49
C ARG A 380 33.45 -14.66 15.98
N THR A 381 33.95 -13.61 15.35
CA THR A 381 33.72 -13.28 13.94
C THR A 381 35.05 -13.05 13.24
N GLY A 382 35.17 -13.46 11.98
CA GLY A 382 36.40 -13.30 11.20
C GLY A 382 36.67 -14.47 10.25
N PRO A 383 37.81 -14.44 9.53
CA PRO A 383 38.14 -15.44 8.50
C PRO A 383 38.34 -16.85 9.06
N GLU A 384 38.75 -16.97 10.33
CA GLU A 384 38.98 -18.26 11.00
C GLU A 384 37.70 -18.88 11.60
N PHE A 385 36.53 -18.28 11.34
CA PHE A 385 35.24 -18.70 11.89
C PHE A 385 34.26 -19.11 10.78
N PRO A 386 33.35 -20.07 11.02
CA PRO A 386 33.11 -20.78 12.27
C PRO A 386 34.28 -21.67 12.70
N CYS A 387 34.49 -21.80 14.02
CA CYS A 387 35.57 -22.64 14.55
C CYS A 387 35.51 -24.05 13.94
N GLN A 388 36.61 -24.46 13.32
CA GLN A 388 36.79 -25.82 12.80
C GLN A 388 36.88 -26.83 13.95
N LEU A 389 36.44 -28.06 13.67
CA LEU A 389 36.42 -29.17 14.61
C LEU A 389 37.81 -29.84 14.65
N GLU A 390 38.54 -29.59 15.73
CA GLU A 390 39.81 -30.24 16.08
C GLU A 390 39.60 -31.22 17.24
N GLU A 391 38.80 -30.85 18.24
CA GLU A 391 38.51 -31.64 19.44
C GLU A 391 37.06 -31.41 19.90
N ARG A 392 36.42 -32.41 20.52
CA ARG A 392 35.09 -32.25 21.12
C ARG A 392 35.22 -32.04 22.62
N ILE A 393 35.14 -30.78 23.05
CA ILE A 393 35.29 -30.40 24.46
C ILE A 393 33.90 -30.06 25.03
N PRO A 394 33.28 -30.92 25.85
CA PRO A 394 32.01 -30.62 26.50
C PRO A 394 32.20 -29.63 27.65
N CYS A 395 31.27 -28.69 27.81
CA CYS A 395 31.18 -27.84 29.00
C CYS A 395 30.15 -28.42 29.97
N ALA A 396 30.57 -28.67 31.22
CA ALA A 396 29.72 -29.23 32.26
C ALA A 396 28.60 -28.26 32.70
N ASP A 397 28.83 -26.95 32.63
CA ASP A 397 27.89 -25.95 33.14
C ASP A 397 26.76 -25.64 32.14
N CYS A 398 27.12 -25.40 30.87
CA CYS A 398 26.16 -24.99 29.83
C CYS A 398 25.71 -26.13 28.90
N GLY A 399 26.35 -27.30 28.95
CA GLY A 399 26.01 -28.47 28.13
C GLY A 399 26.43 -28.41 26.65
N PHE A 400 27.07 -27.33 26.19
CA PHE A 400 27.55 -27.22 24.81
C PHE A 400 28.86 -27.99 24.58
N VAL A 401 29.01 -28.55 23.38
CA VAL A 401 30.25 -29.19 22.92
C VAL A 401 31.01 -28.25 21.99
N PHE A 402 32.25 -27.92 22.37
CA PHE A 402 33.11 -26.99 21.67
C PHE A 402 34.08 -27.71 20.74
N PRO A 403 34.40 -27.13 19.57
CA PRO A 403 35.16 -27.79 18.51
C PRO A 403 36.68 -27.67 18.67
N LYS A 404 37.19 -26.84 19.59
CA LYS A 404 38.63 -26.71 19.90
C LYS A 404 38.85 -25.97 21.22
N ARG A 405 40.03 -26.12 21.83
CA ARG A 405 40.36 -25.53 23.14
C ARG A 405 40.19 -24.01 23.19
N ALA A 406 40.68 -23.30 22.18
CA ALA A 406 40.50 -21.85 22.07
C ALA A 406 39.03 -21.40 21.98
N CYS A 407 38.11 -22.26 21.51
CA CYS A 407 36.67 -21.97 21.46
C CYS A 407 36.02 -22.15 22.84
N TYR A 408 36.45 -23.20 23.57
CA TYR A 408 36.05 -23.51 24.93
C TYR A 408 36.55 -22.47 25.94
N ASP A 409 37.85 -22.15 25.91
CA ASP A 409 38.43 -21.17 26.84
C ASP A 409 37.77 -19.81 26.68
N TYR A 410 37.53 -19.36 25.43
CA TYR A 410 36.83 -18.10 25.17
C TYR A 410 35.38 -18.10 25.66
N HIS A 411 34.73 -19.27 25.67
CA HIS A 411 33.39 -19.41 26.20
C HIS A 411 33.33 -19.24 27.73
N LEU A 412 34.41 -19.62 28.43
CA LEU A 412 34.57 -19.49 29.88
C LEU A 412 35.13 -18.12 30.32
N ARG A 413 35.76 -17.36 29.42
CA ARG A 413 36.36 -16.05 29.75
C ARG A 413 35.30 -15.05 30.23
N ASN A 414 35.56 -14.46 31.40
CA ASN A 414 34.86 -13.30 31.97
C ASN A 414 35.63 -11.98 31.80
N GLU A 415 36.76 -12.00 31.10
CA GLU A 415 37.68 -10.85 31.01
C GLU A 415 37.43 -10.02 29.75
N ALA A 416 37.34 -8.70 29.92
CA ALA A 416 37.42 -7.75 28.82
C ALA A 416 38.89 -7.63 28.36
N PRO A 417 39.16 -7.36 27.07
CA PRO A 417 40.51 -6.98 26.62
C PRO A 417 41.03 -5.81 27.48
N GLU A 418 42.31 -5.84 27.87
CA GLU A 418 42.92 -4.86 28.81
C GLU A 418 42.66 -3.39 28.43
N GLU A 419 42.47 -3.09 27.15
CA GLU A 419 42.12 -1.76 26.64
C GLU A 419 40.76 -1.21 27.10
N MET A 420 39.78 -2.09 27.41
CA MET A 420 38.43 -1.69 27.83
C MET A 420 38.30 -1.51 29.35
N VAL A 421 39.20 -2.11 30.14
CA VAL A 421 39.20 -2.03 31.60
C VAL A 421 39.47 -0.60 32.08
N ARG A 422 40.21 0.20 31.31
CA ARG A 422 40.49 1.63 31.63
C ARG A 422 39.26 2.56 31.58
N ARG A 423 38.09 2.09 31.13
CA ARG A 423 36.88 2.93 30.93
C ARG A 423 35.73 2.69 31.93
N GLY A 424 35.97 1.94 33.01
CA GLY A 424 35.03 1.89 34.16
C GLY A 424 33.68 1.21 33.90
N ASN A 425 33.56 0.32 32.92
CA ASN A 425 32.32 -0.43 32.67
C ASN A 425 32.28 -1.76 33.44
N ARG A 426 31.06 -2.15 33.87
CA ARG A 426 30.74 -3.38 34.64
C ARG A 426 31.35 -4.65 34.01
N PRO A 427 31.70 -5.68 34.81
CA PRO A 427 32.26 -6.94 34.31
C PRO A 427 31.33 -7.66 33.34
N PHE A 428 31.90 -8.30 32.32
CA PHE A 428 31.18 -8.95 31.22
C PHE A 428 30.76 -10.39 31.62
N THR A 429 29.51 -10.79 31.36
CA THR A 429 29.01 -12.16 31.61
C THR A 429 29.59 -13.14 30.58
N SER A 430 30.20 -14.25 31.00
CA SER A 430 30.70 -15.28 30.08
C SER A 430 29.59 -15.87 29.22
N ILE A 431 29.95 -16.37 28.02
CA ILE A 431 28.99 -17.06 27.14
C ILE A 431 28.37 -18.28 27.85
N CYS A 432 29.12 -18.90 28.76
CA CYS A 432 28.67 -19.97 29.64
C CYS A 432 27.52 -19.58 30.55
N GLN A 433 27.60 -18.39 31.16
CA GLN A 433 26.53 -17.86 32.01
C GLN A 433 25.36 -17.31 31.20
N MET A 434 25.58 -16.90 29.94
CA MET A 434 24.53 -16.30 29.10
C MET A 434 23.53 -17.33 28.54
N ARG A 435 23.96 -18.57 28.30
CA ARG A 435 23.11 -19.61 27.69
C ARG A 435 23.50 -21.02 28.10
N ARG A 436 22.53 -21.91 28.21
CA ARG A 436 22.71 -23.32 28.55
C ARG A 436 21.75 -24.23 27.81
N ILE A 437 22.08 -25.50 27.68
CA ILE A 437 21.17 -26.52 27.15
C ILE A 437 20.33 -27.07 28.31
N CYS A 438 19.01 -27.05 28.15
CA CYS A 438 18.10 -27.66 29.11
C CYS A 438 18.32 -29.17 29.17
N ALA A 439 18.62 -29.72 30.34
CA ALA A 439 18.76 -31.18 30.52
C ALA A 439 17.44 -31.95 30.27
N ARG A 440 16.28 -31.29 30.33
CA ARG A 440 14.95 -31.90 30.18
C ARG A 440 14.45 -31.93 28.74
N CYS A 441 14.54 -30.83 28.00
CA CYS A 441 13.99 -30.70 26.63
C CYS A 441 15.05 -30.42 25.55
N ASN A 442 16.34 -30.39 25.92
CA ASN A 442 17.48 -30.18 25.03
C ASN A 442 17.47 -28.85 24.24
N HIS A 443 16.64 -27.87 24.64
CA HIS A 443 16.61 -26.52 24.06
C HIS A 443 17.65 -25.60 24.66
N ILE A 444 18.10 -24.61 23.88
CA ILE A 444 19.01 -23.56 24.34
C ILE A 444 18.18 -22.53 25.13
N ILE A 445 18.46 -22.43 26.42
CA ILE A 445 17.90 -21.44 27.34
C ILE A 445 18.89 -20.28 27.45
N TYR A 446 18.40 -19.05 27.36
CA TYR A 446 19.18 -17.85 27.68
C TYR A 446 18.90 -17.42 29.12
N ALA A 447 19.87 -16.82 29.82
CA ALA A 447 19.75 -16.45 31.23
C ALA A 447 18.51 -15.57 31.56
N ASN A 448 18.09 -14.71 30.62
CA ASN A 448 16.89 -13.88 30.78
C ASN A 448 15.55 -14.61 30.53
N GLN A 449 15.60 -15.87 30.08
CA GLN A 449 14.45 -16.72 29.78
C GLN A 449 14.39 -17.95 30.70
N GLU A 450 15.32 -18.09 31.64
CA GLU A 450 15.46 -19.29 32.48
C GLU A 450 14.24 -19.52 33.39
N GLN A 451 13.69 -18.47 34.01
CA GLN A 451 12.48 -18.58 34.84
C GLN A 451 11.24 -19.00 34.03
N LYS A 452 11.05 -18.40 32.85
CA LYS A 452 9.92 -18.74 31.97
C LYS A 452 10.03 -20.17 31.43
N HIS A 453 11.24 -20.56 31.02
CA HIS A 453 11.48 -21.91 30.54
C HIS A 453 11.33 -22.98 31.64
N GLN A 454 11.74 -22.70 32.88
CA GLN A 454 11.55 -23.64 34.00
C GLN A 454 10.06 -23.94 34.27
N GLN A 455 9.17 -22.99 34.02
CA GLN A 455 7.71 -23.15 34.18
C GLN A 455 7.07 -23.90 33.01
N GLU A 456 7.62 -23.80 31.80
CA GLU A 456 7.02 -24.30 30.55
C GLU A 456 7.72 -25.54 29.94
N CYS A 457 8.79 -26.07 30.57
CA CYS A 457 9.64 -27.12 29.97
C CYS A 457 9.02 -28.55 30.08
N PRO A 458 8.62 -29.19 28.97
CA PRO A 458 8.15 -30.58 28.98
C PRO A 458 9.32 -31.56 29.20
N SER A 459 9.05 -32.74 29.73
CA SER A 459 10.04 -33.81 29.85
C SER A 459 10.31 -34.48 28.48
N ARG A 460 11.51 -35.04 28.31
CA ARG A 460 11.94 -35.71 27.06
C ARG A 460 11.06 -36.90 26.66
N VAL A 461 10.34 -37.48 27.63
CA VAL A 461 9.43 -38.61 27.45
C VAL A 461 8.06 -38.16 26.90
N GLU A 462 7.56 -37.01 27.35
CA GLU A 462 6.28 -36.44 26.88
C GLU A 462 6.35 -35.95 25.43
N GLN A 463 7.52 -35.52 24.95
CA GLN A 463 7.72 -35.07 23.57
C GLN A 463 7.73 -36.23 22.55
N GLN A 464 8.10 -37.45 22.97
CA GLN A 464 8.09 -38.62 22.09
C GLN A 464 6.70 -39.26 21.98
N GLN A 465 5.85 -39.11 23.00
CA GLN A 465 4.47 -39.64 22.99
C GLN A 465 3.48 -38.76 22.20
N GLN A 466 3.76 -37.46 22.05
CA GLN A 466 2.92 -36.54 21.24
C GLN A 466 3.02 -36.75 19.71
N GLN A 467 3.89 -37.63 19.21
CA GLN A 467 4.01 -37.93 17.77
C GLN A 467 3.19 -39.13 17.31
N GLN A 468 2.55 -39.89 18.21
CA GLN A 468 1.82 -41.11 17.88
C GLN A 468 0.53 -41.25 18.69
N GLN A 469 -0.48 -40.42 18.41
CA GLN A 469 -1.91 -40.76 18.30
C GLN A 469 -2.80 -39.51 18.43
N PRO A 470 -3.99 -39.51 17.80
CA PRO A 470 -4.79 -38.32 17.62
C PRO A 470 -5.78 -38.08 18.78
N SER A 471 -6.07 -36.80 18.98
CA SER A 471 -7.29 -36.20 19.54
C SER A 471 -7.33 -35.73 21.02
N VAL A 472 -7.97 -34.56 21.16
CA VAL A 472 -8.75 -34.03 22.31
C VAL A 472 -8.04 -33.23 23.43
N SER A 473 -8.17 -31.91 23.27
CA SER A 473 -8.37 -30.80 24.23
C SER A 473 -7.66 -30.76 25.59
N SER A 474 -6.83 -29.74 25.77
CA SER A 474 -6.89 -28.67 26.81
C SER A 474 -5.51 -27.98 26.84
N SER A 475 -5.31 -26.67 26.99
CA SER A 475 -6.08 -25.43 26.84
C SER A 475 -5.06 -24.32 27.19
N ASN A 476 -5.22 -23.14 26.57
CA ASN A 476 -4.62 -21.86 27.00
C ASN A 476 -3.17 -21.54 26.60
N LEU A 477 -2.92 -21.38 25.30
CA LEU A 477 -2.07 -20.28 24.84
C LEU A 477 -2.84 -19.52 23.75
N HIS A 478 -3.65 -18.53 24.15
CA HIS A 478 -4.41 -17.71 23.21
C HIS A 478 -3.46 -16.95 22.26
N LEU A 479 -3.24 -17.48 21.05
CA LEU A 479 -2.62 -16.71 19.98
C LEU A 479 -3.62 -15.66 19.50
N SER A 480 -3.20 -14.39 19.47
CA SER A 480 -3.98 -13.32 18.86
C SER A 480 -4.05 -13.54 17.35
N CYS A 481 -5.22 -13.85 16.82
CA CYS A 481 -5.43 -14.05 15.39
C CYS A 481 -5.10 -12.75 14.61
N LYS A 482 -4.25 -12.82 13.58
CA LYS A 482 -3.87 -11.64 12.77
C LYS A 482 -5.06 -10.96 12.06
N LYS A 483 -6.17 -11.68 11.86
CA LYS A 483 -7.38 -11.17 11.18
C LYS A 483 -8.32 -10.43 12.13
N CYS A 484 -8.78 -11.10 13.18
CA CYS A 484 -9.77 -10.51 14.10
C CYS A 484 -9.13 -9.80 15.31
N LYS A 485 -7.81 -10.00 15.51
CA LYS A 485 -7.03 -9.55 16.67
C LYS A 485 -7.52 -10.10 18.02
N GLY A 486 -8.40 -11.11 17.98
CA GLY A 486 -8.94 -11.80 19.14
C GLY A 486 -8.21 -13.11 19.44
N PRO A 487 -8.46 -13.69 20.62
CA PRO A 487 -7.80 -14.89 21.10
C PRO A 487 -8.47 -16.16 20.57
N HIS A 488 -7.98 -16.75 19.48
CA HIS A 488 -8.45 -18.05 18.97
C HIS A 488 -7.40 -18.74 18.09
N ASP A 489 -7.44 -20.07 18.02
CA ASP A 489 -6.48 -20.89 17.25
C ASP A 489 -6.76 -20.86 15.73
N LEU A 490 -5.80 -21.34 14.93
CA LEU A 490 -5.93 -21.43 13.45
C LEU A 490 -7.05 -22.40 13.00
N GLU A 491 -7.34 -23.40 13.83
CA GLU A 491 -8.40 -24.39 13.60
C GLU A 491 -9.77 -23.90 14.09
N GLN A 492 -9.80 -22.90 14.98
CA GLN A 492 -11.05 -22.35 15.46
C GLN A 492 -11.65 -21.34 14.46
N PRO A 493 -12.97 -21.37 14.27
CA PRO A 493 -13.67 -20.44 13.42
C PRO A 493 -13.40 -18.98 13.82
N CYS A 494 -12.91 -18.17 12.86
CA CYS A 494 -12.58 -16.77 13.10
C CYS A 494 -13.85 -15.89 13.06
N TYR A 495 -14.11 -15.16 14.15
CA TYR A 495 -15.24 -14.23 14.26
C TYR A 495 -14.77 -12.78 14.34
N ILE A 496 -15.57 -11.86 13.78
CA ILE A 496 -15.41 -10.43 13.97
C ILE A 496 -15.59 -10.14 15.46
N GLN A 497 -14.56 -9.57 16.09
CA GLN A 497 -14.59 -9.31 17.52
C GLN A 497 -15.32 -7.99 17.84
N PRO A 498 -16.10 -7.96 18.93
CA PRO A 498 -16.58 -6.71 19.53
C PRO A 498 -15.41 -5.79 19.89
N LEU A 499 -15.65 -4.49 19.87
CA LEU A 499 -14.66 -3.52 20.36
C LEU A 499 -14.90 -3.35 21.87
N LYS A 500 -14.02 -3.93 22.69
CA LYS A 500 -14.09 -3.77 24.16
C LYS A 500 -13.96 -2.30 24.54
N GLU A 501 -14.68 -1.89 25.59
CA GLU A 501 -14.46 -0.59 26.23
C GLU A 501 -12.99 -0.48 26.65
N VAL A 502 -12.37 0.67 26.39
CA VAL A 502 -11.14 1.01 27.08
C VAL A 502 -11.60 1.34 28.50
N CYS A 503 -11.50 0.38 29.42
CA CYS A 503 -11.69 0.63 30.84
C CYS A 503 -10.63 1.64 31.27
N ASP A 504 -11.08 2.83 31.65
CA ASP A 504 -10.28 4.02 31.96
C ASP A 504 -9.36 3.89 33.20
N GLU A 505 -9.03 2.68 33.66
CA GLU A 505 -8.35 2.49 34.96
C GLU A 505 -6.88 2.03 34.88
N GLU A 506 -6.40 1.39 33.80
CA GLU A 506 -5.01 0.87 33.78
C GLU A 506 -4.13 1.32 32.60
N ASP A 507 -4.69 1.83 31.49
CA ASP A 507 -3.92 2.37 30.37
C ASP A 507 -4.02 3.91 30.32
N ASN A 508 -3.21 4.58 31.15
CA ASN A 508 -3.08 6.03 31.18
C ASN A 508 -2.30 6.58 29.94
N GLU A 509 -2.48 5.99 28.76
CA GLU A 509 -2.13 6.64 27.48
C GLU A 509 -3.19 7.72 27.19
N LYS A 510 -2.97 8.90 27.77
CA LYS A 510 -3.75 10.14 27.57
C LYS A 510 -4.37 10.21 26.16
N ARG A 511 -5.69 10.04 26.07
CA ARG A 511 -6.49 10.31 24.85
C ARG A 511 -6.01 11.64 24.25
N THR A 512 -5.49 11.59 23.02
CA THR A 512 -4.94 12.80 22.38
C THR A 512 -6.08 13.81 22.21
N PRO A 513 -5.96 15.05 22.70
CA PRO A 513 -7.03 16.04 22.59
C PRO A 513 -7.37 16.35 21.13
N LEU A 514 -8.63 16.68 20.86
CA LEU A 514 -9.13 16.91 19.50
C LEU A 514 -9.41 18.39 19.19
N ARG A 515 -8.85 18.86 18.08
CA ARG A 515 -9.11 20.18 17.49
C ARG A 515 -9.71 20.01 16.10
N LEU A 516 -10.82 20.67 15.82
CA LEU A 516 -11.48 20.66 14.50
C LEU A 516 -11.12 21.93 13.73
N CYS A 517 -10.88 21.77 12.44
CA CYS A 517 -10.62 22.85 11.49
C CYS A 517 -11.56 22.64 10.29
N PHE A 518 -12.57 23.49 10.15
CA PHE A 518 -13.47 23.50 9.00
C PHE A 518 -12.92 24.46 7.96
N PHE A 519 -12.91 24.07 6.70
CA PHE A 519 -12.44 24.97 5.66
C PHE A 519 -13.10 24.68 4.32
N ASP A 520 -13.06 25.69 3.46
CA ASP A 520 -13.55 25.66 2.09
C ASP A 520 -12.64 26.53 1.22
N ALA A 521 -12.44 26.13 -0.04
CA ALA A 521 -11.55 26.80 -0.99
C ALA A 521 -12.29 27.26 -2.24
N GLU A 522 -12.17 28.54 -2.56
CA GLU A 522 -12.73 29.12 -3.78
C GLU A 522 -11.64 29.35 -4.83
N THR A 523 -11.92 28.93 -6.07
CA THR A 523 -10.96 28.99 -7.17
C THR A 523 -11.52 29.71 -8.39
N SER A 524 -10.65 30.35 -9.17
CA SER A 524 -10.96 30.79 -10.52
C SER A 524 -10.63 29.70 -11.54
N GLN A 525 -11.27 29.78 -12.72
CA GLN A 525 -11.09 28.86 -13.85
C GLN A 525 -10.76 29.64 -15.14
N ASP A 526 -9.89 30.63 -15.03
CA ASP A 526 -9.50 31.55 -16.11
C ASP A 526 -8.28 31.07 -16.91
N GLU A 527 -7.47 30.17 -16.35
CA GLU A 527 -6.27 29.64 -17.02
C GLU A 527 -6.60 28.36 -17.82
N PRO A 528 -6.52 28.37 -19.17
CA PRO A 528 -6.71 27.16 -19.96
C PRO A 528 -5.53 26.19 -19.74
N MET A 529 -5.83 24.89 -19.69
CA MET A 529 -4.85 23.82 -19.50
C MET A 529 -5.09 22.72 -20.54
N GLN A 530 -4.07 22.39 -21.33
CA GLN A 530 -4.09 21.20 -22.18
C GLN A 530 -3.78 19.98 -21.33
N VAL A 531 -4.76 19.10 -21.16
CA VAL A 531 -4.61 17.87 -20.36
C VAL A 531 -4.13 16.70 -21.24
N SER A 532 -4.46 16.72 -22.53
CA SER A 532 -3.94 15.84 -23.59
C SER A 532 -4.36 16.37 -24.98
N ASN A 533 -3.86 15.80 -26.07
CA ASN A 533 -4.08 16.26 -27.46
C ASN A 533 -5.56 16.46 -27.87
N ASN A 534 -6.54 15.95 -27.10
CA ASN A 534 -7.98 16.07 -27.40
C ASN A 534 -8.84 16.61 -26.23
N ILE A 535 -8.24 17.06 -25.10
CA ILE A 535 -8.99 17.55 -23.93
C ILE A 535 -8.44 18.92 -23.50
N ASN A 536 -9.20 19.97 -23.82
CA ASN A 536 -9.01 21.31 -23.26
C ASN A 536 -9.77 21.40 -21.92
N GLY A 537 -9.06 21.69 -20.84
CA GLY A 537 -9.63 21.97 -19.52
C GLY A 537 -9.26 23.38 -19.05
N PHE A 538 -9.76 23.77 -17.88
CA PHE A 538 -9.33 24.98 -17.17
C PHE A 538 -8.66 24.57 -15.86
N LYS A 539 -7.57 25.24 -15.51
CA LYS A 539 -6.88 25.06 -14.24
C LYS A 539 -7.67 25.77 -13.14
N HIS A 540 -7.85 25.08 -12.02
CA HIS A 540 -8.41 25.66 -10.80
C HIS A 540 -7.31 26.44 -10.07
N VAL A 541 -7.43 27.77 -10.02
CA VAL A 541 -6.46 28.63 -9.34
C VAL A 541 -7.04 29.13 -8.02
N PRO A 542 -6.48 28.76 -6.86
CA PRO A 542 -7.02 29.16 -5.56
C PRO A 542 -6.96 30.67 -5.33
N LEU A 543 -8.10 31.27 -5.00
CA LEU A 543 -8.23 32.69 -4.67
C LEU A 543 -8.39 32.94 -3.17
N LEU A 544 -9.17 32.08 -2.51
CA LEU A 544 -9.54 32.23 -1.11
C LEU A 544 -9.66 30.85 -0.45
N ILE A 545 -9.12 30.72 0.76
CA ILE A 545 -9.44 29.64 1.69
C ILE A 545 -9.89 30.28 3.00
N ILE A 546 -11.08 29.93 3.44
CA ILE A 546 -11.56 30.31 4.78
C ILE A 546 -11.46 29.09 5.68
N ALA A 547 -10.91 29.28 6.87
CA ALA A 547 -10.82 28.22 7.86
C ALA A 547 -11.33 28.67 9.24
N GLU A 548 -12.17 27.85 9.87
CA GLU A 548 -12.66 28.03 11.24
C GLU A 548 -12.17 26.92 12.15
N VAL A 549 -11.77 27.28 13.38
CA VAL A 549 -11.21 26.33 14.33
C VAL A 549 -11.95 26.34 15.66
N ILE A 550 -12.30 25.14 16.13
CA ILE A 550 -12.87 24.90 17.45
C ILE A 550 -12.27 23.65 18.09
N CYS A 551 -12.09 23.65 19.41
CA CYS A 551 -11.52 22.53 20.16
C CYS A 551 -12.56 21.83 21.02
N GLU A 552 -12.32 20.56 21.35
CA GLU A 552 -13.22 19.74 22.18
C GLU A 552 -13.62 20.43 23.50
N LYS A 553 -12.69 21.13 24.15
CA LYS A 553 -13.00 21.89 25.38
C LYS A 553 -13.99 23.04 25.18
N CYS A 554 -13.85 23.78 24.07
CA CYS A 554 -14.78 24.86 23.73
C CYS A 554 -16.15 24.29 23.37
N ILE A 555 -16.20 23.17 22.66
CA ILE A 555 -17.46 22.48 22.31
C ILE A 555 -18.19 22.05 23.59
N ILE A 556 -17.49 21.39 24.53
CA ILE A 556 -18.07 20.94 25.80
C ILE A 556 -18.56 22.10 26.65
N ALA A 557 -17.84 23.23 26.66
CA ALA A 557 -18.23 24.43 27.39
C ALA A 557 -19.37 25.23 26.72
N GLY A 558 -19.87 24.80 25.57
CA GLY A 558 -20.90 25.54 24.81
C GLY A 558 -20.39 26.85 24.20
N ILE A 559 -19.07 27.01 24.02
CA ILE A 559 -18.45 28.22 23.48
C ILE A 559 -18.15 28.01 21.99
N GLY A 560 -19.06 28.49 21.13
CA GLY A 560 -18.93 28.43 19.68
C GLY A 560 -17.93 29.46 19.12
N VAL A 561 -17.73 29.47 17.80
CA VAL A 561 -16.75 30.33 17.10
C VAL A 561 -17.18 31.80 17.12
N GLU A 562 -18.48 32.04 17.11
CA GLU A 562 -19.17 33.34 17.18
C GLU A 562 -19.00 34.07 18.51
N ASN A 563 -18.71 33.38 19.62
CA ASN A 563 -18.42 34.02 20.91
C ASN A 563 -17.00 34.63 20.92
N ILE A 564 -16.83 35.80 20.30
CA ILE A 564 -15.52 36.48 20.19
C ILE A 564 -14.98 36.79 21.60
N GLY A 565 -13.71 36.46 21.85
CA GLY A 565 -13.03 36.70 23.13
C GLY A 565 -13.28 35.63 24.21
N GLN A 566 -14.34 34.83 24.12
CA GLN A 566 -14.63 33.76 25.08
C GLN A 566 -13.90 32.47 24.73
N ARG A 567 -13.31 31.80 25.74
CA ARG A 567 -12.60 30.52 25.59
C ARG A 567 -12.76 29.66 26.83
N ALA A 568 -12.85 28.35 26.63
CA ALA A 568 -12.85 27.39 27.73
C ALA A 568 -11.49 27.35 28.44
N GLU A 569 -11.48 26.92 29.70
CA GLU A 569 -10.27 26.79 30.49
C GLU A 569 -9.29 25.76 29.88
N GLY A 570 -8.05 26.18 29.64
CA GLY A 570 -7.04 25.37 28.94
C GLY A 570 -7.42 25.04 27.49
N CYS A 571 -8.18 25.91 26.83
CA CYS A 571 -8.52 25.86 25.40
C CYS A 571 -7.26 25.77 24.52
N PHE A 572 -7.37 24.98 23.46
CA PHE A 572 -6.29 24.77 22.49
C PHE A 572 -6.71 25.02 21.04
N CYS A 573 -7.72 25.87 20.81
CA CYS A 573 -8.00 26.43 19.49
C CYS A 573 -6.79 27.19 18.91
N GLY A 574 -5.89 27.66 19.78
CA GLY A 574 -4.73 28.48 19.43
C GLY A 574 -5.02 29.97 19.57
N LYS A 575 -3.99 30.77 19.87
CA LYS A 575 -4.07 32.24 19.95
C LYS A 575 -3.08 32.86 18.97
N PRO A 576 -3.44 33.94 18.24
CA PRO A 576 -2.52 34.64 17.35
C PRO A 576 -1.23 35.01 18.07
N CYS A 577 -0.10 34.44 17.64
CA CYS A 577 1.20 34.60 18.30
C CYS A 577 2.17 35.52 17.55
N ASN A 578 1.95 35.76 16.27
CA ASN A 578 2.75 36.64 15.41
C ASN A 578 1.85 37.51 14.54
N ASP A 579 2.43 38.54 13.92
CA ASP A 579 1.68 39.50 13.09
C ASP A 579 1.07 38.83 11.86
N GLN A 580 1.73 37.81 11.32
CA GLN A 580 1.20 37.03 10.19
C GLN A 580 -0.12 36.32 10.55
N TRP A 581 -0.19 35.65 11.70
CA TRP A 581 -1.44 35.02 12.14
C TRP A 581 -2.49 36.08 12.49
N ARG A 582 -2.11 37.19 13.12
CA ARG A 582 -3.06 38.31 13.34
C ARG A 582 -3.65 38.81 12.02
N ARG A 583 -2.82 38.94 10.98
CA ARG A 583 -3.26 39.32 9.64
C ARG A 583 -4.22 38.31 9.03
N TRP A 584 -3.97 37.01 9.15
CA TRP A 584 -4.91 35.98 8.69
C TRP A 584 -6.25 36.02 9.42
N CYS A 585 -6.31 36.47 10.67
CA CYS A 585 -7.57 36.62 11.42
C CYS A 585 -8.32 37.93 11.11
N SER A 586 -7.70 38.85 10.37
CA SER A 586 -8.33 40.09 9.94
C SER A 586 -9.01 39.88 8.59
N PRO A 587 -10.31 40.22 8.45
CA PRO A 587 -10.99 40.17 7.17
C PRO A 587 -10.28 41.07 6.14
N PRO A 588 -9.99 40.58 4.93
CA PRO A 588 -9.26 41.35 3.93
C PRO A 588 -10.21 42.30 3.20
N PHE A 589 -10.68 43.36 3.87
CA PHE A 589 -11.34 44.51 3.23
C PHE A 589 -10.30 45.59 2.90
N ARG A 590 -10.48 46.36 1.81
CA ARG A 590 -9.57 47.47 1.49
C ARG A 590 -9.89 48.66 2.41
N ASN A 591 -8.90 49.14 3.17
CA ASN A 591 -8.96 50.43 3.87
C ASN A 591 -8.19 51.49 3.06
N SER A 592 -8.57 51.79 1.81
CA SER A 592 -8.02 53.00 1.16
C SER A 592 -8.64 54.25 1.79
N GLN A 593 -7.87 55.34 1.90
CA GLN A 593 -8.30 56.60 2.52
C GLN A 593 -9.54 57.23 1.85
N ASP A 594 -9.89 56.80 0.63
CA ASP A 594 -11.06 57.27 -0.14
C ASP A 594 -12.21 56.25 -0.20
N ASP A 595 -12.12 55.11 0.49
CA ASP A 595 -13.12 54.04 0.43
C ASP A 595 -14.04 54.06 1.66
N ASN A 596 -15.12 54.84 1.57
CA ASN A 596 -16.20 54.92 2.57
C ASN A 596 -17.12 53.68 2.56
N THR A 597 -16.61 52.49 2.19
CA THR A 597 -17.41 51.27 2.22
C THR A 597 -17.52 50.76 3.65
N PRO A 598 -18.73 50.69 4.25
CA PRO A 598 -18.90 50.10 5.56
C PRO A 598 -18.47 48.63 5.49
N THR A 599 -17.62 48.19 6.41
CA THR A 599 -17.41 46.75 6.63
C THR A 599 -18.78 46.10 6.84
N PRO A 600 -19.10 44.95 6.20
CA PRO A 600 -20.36 44.26 6.45
C PRO A 600 -20.55 44.05 7.95
N ASP A 601 -21.72 44.43 8.49
CA ASP A 601 -22.03 44.45 9.93
C ASP A 601 -21.85 43.09 10.65
N ASN A 602 -21.55 42.02 9.93
CA ASN A 602 -21.51 40.64 10.43
C ASN A 602 -20.12 39.96 10.32
N ILE A 603 -19.10 40.60 9.73
CA ILE A 603 -17.76 39.99 9.55
C ILE A 603 -16.68 40.86 10.18
N PHE A 604 -16.35 40.55 11.43
CA PHE A 604 -15.30 41.21 12.21
C PHE A 604 -14.09 40.32 12.44
N TYR A 605 -13.03 40.90 12.98
CA TYR A 605 -11.86 40.17 13.46
C TYR A 605 -12.27 39.05 14.41
N ASN A 606 -11.92 37.81 14.06
CA ASN A 606 -12.18 36.63 14.90
C ASN A 606 -10.92 35.76 14.97
N PRO A 607 -10.33 35.54 16.16
CA PRO A 607 -9.08 34.77 16.29
C PRO A 607 -9.24 33.26 16.01
N ARG A 608 -10.47 32.79 15.75
CA ARG A 608 -10.81 31.41 15.37
C ARG A 608 -11.23 31.27 13.89
N ARG A 609 -11.29 32.38 13.14
CA ARG A 609 -11.55 32.40 11.69
C ARG A 609 -10.32 32.97 10.99
N MET A 610 -9.86 32.29 9.96
CA MET A 610 -8.71 32.72 9.17
C MET A 610 -9.09 32.87 7.70
N PHE A 611 -8.55 33.91 7.08
CA PHE A 611 -8.71 34.25 5.67
C PHE A 611 -7.34 34.13 5.00
N PHE A 612 -7.16 33.10 4.18
CA PHE A 612 -5.98 32.95 3.33
C PHE A 612 -6.38 33.34 1.91
N HIS A 613 -5.71 34.30 1.30
CA HIS A 613 -6.14 34.82 0.01
C HIS A 613 -4.96 35.27 -0.87
N SER A 614 -5.23 35.37 -2.17
CA SER A 614 -4.32 35.91 -3.20
C SER A 614 -4.85 37.20 -3.83
N PHE A 615 -5.90 37.81 -3.25
CA PHE A 615 -6.58 38.99 -3.82
C PHE A 615 -5.66 40.16 -4.17
N ASP A 616 -4.59 40.37 -3.41
CA ASP A 616 -3.72 41.55 -3.58
C ASP A 616 -2.39 41.19 -4.30
N SER A 617 -2.09 39.90 -4.52
CA SER A 617 -0.85 39.47 -5.16
C SER A 617 -0.91 38.02 -5.65
N ASP A 618 -0.54 37.80 -6.91
CA ASP A 618 -0.49 36.48 -7.54
C ASP A 618 0.69 35.61 -7.08
N GLN A 619 1.67 36.22 -6.41
CA GLN A 619 2.81 35.50 -5.82
C GLN A 619 2.43 34.80 -4.51
N GLN A 620 1.29 35.15 -3.92
CA GLN A 620 0.82 34.54 -2.67
C GLN A 620 -0.20 33.45 -2.98
N SER A 621 0.09 32.23 -2.54
CA SER A 621 -0.82 31.10 -2.68
C SER A 621 -1.65 30.92 -1.39
N PRO A 622 -3.00 30.94 -1.44
CA PRO A 622 -3.85 30.70 -0.29
C PRO A 622 -3.62 29.32 0.33
N VAL A 623 -3.35 28.32 -0.52
CA VAL A 623 -3.06 26.94 -0.13
C VAL A 623 -1.77 26.87 0.68
N ASP A 624 -0.73 27.59 0.22
CA ASP A 624 0.56 27.66 0.89
C ASP A 624 0.44 28.32 2.27
N GLN A 625 -0.28 29.43 2.37
CA GLN A 625 -0.54 30.10 3.64
C GLN A 625 -1.32 29.20 4.61
N PHE A 626 -2.31 28.45 4.12
CA PHE A 626 -3.06 27.50 4.94
C PHE A 626 -2.21 26.33 5.42
N LEU A 627 -1.35 25.77 4.56
CA LEU A 627 -0.39 24.73 4.95
C LEU A 627 0.62 25.26 5.99
N ASP A 628 1.10 26.49 5.84
CA ASP A 628 2.00 27.13 6.79
C ASP A 628 1.32 27.31 8.15
N TYR A 629 0.05 27.71 8.15
CA TYR A 629 -0.76 27.76 9.36
C TYR A 629 -0.84 26.37 10.04
N LEU A 630 -1.22 25.32 9.31
CA LEU A 630 -1.36 23.97 9.86
C LEU A 630 -0.03 23.39 10.37
N GLN A 631 1.07 23.66 9.68
CA GLN A 631 2.39 23.12 9.99
C GLN A 631 3.13 23.91 11.06
N HIS A 632 2.97 25.23 11.12
CA HIS A 632 3.75 26.13 11.99
C HIS A 632 2.93 26.76 13.13
N HIS A 633 1.61 26.93 12.96
CA HIS A 633 0.73 27.69 13.86
C HIS A 633 -0.42 26.83 14.43
N GLY A 634 -0.09 26.01 15.43
CA GLY A 634 -1.06 25.16 16.14
C GLY A 634 -0.45 24.42 17.34
N PRO A 635 -1.25 23.73 18.15
CA PRO A 635 -0.74 22.91 19.26
C PRO A 635 -0.01 21.64 18.76
N LYS A 636 1.16 21.31 19.33
CA LYS A 636 1.98 20.15 18.90
C LYS A 636 1.48 18.80 19.41
N ASN A 637 0.87 18.77 20.59
CA ASN A 637 0.46 17.53 21.28
C ASN A 637 -1.02 17.17 21.05
N ILE A 638 -1.61 17.63 19.95
CA ILE A 638 -3.05 17.61 19.70
C ILE A 638 -3.28 17.12 18.27
N LEU A 639 -4.37 16.37 18.07
CA LEU A 639 -4.80 15.98 16.73
C LEU A 639 -5.70 17.07 16.16
N THR A 640 -5.28 17.69 15.06
CA THR A 640 -6.14 18.58 14.28
C THR A 640 -6.83 17.79 13.17
N VAL A 641 -8.16 17.77 13.15
CA VAL A 641 -8.94 17.16 12.06
C VAL A 641 -9.49 18.28 11.19
N CYS A 642 -9.02 18.32 9.95
CA CYS A 642 -9.44 19.25 8.92
C CYS A 642 -10.59 18.64 8.11
N ILE A 643 -11.72 19.35 8.02
CA ILE A 643 -12.95 18.88 7.37
C ILE A 643 -13.35 19.88 6.29
N ALA A 644 -13.55 19.38 5.07
CA ALA A 644 -14.10 20.11 3.94
C ALA A 644 -15.24 19.30 3.32
N HIS A 645 -16.19 19.98 2.67
CA HIS A 645 -17.33 19.34 2.04
C HIS A 645 -17.04 18.99 0.58
N ASN A 646 -17.04 17.70 0.22
CA ASN A 646 -16.55 17.21 -1.07
C ASN A 646 -15.04 17.44 -1.30
N GLY A 647 -14.28 17.66 -0.23
CA GLY A 647 -12.84 17.90 -0.31
C GLY A 647 -12.06 16.73 -0.93
N GLY A 648 -12.57 15.50 -0.81
CA GLY A 648 -11.93 14.31 -1.39
C GLY A 648 -11.87 14.28 -2.91
N LYS A 649 -12.65 15.12 -3.60
CA LYS A 649 -12.62 15.28 -5.06
C LYS A 649 -12.15 16.67 -5.50
N TYR A 650 -11.94 17.60 -4.56
CA TYR A 650 -11.69 19.00 -4.84
C TYR A 650 -10.60 19.58 -3.93
N ASP A 651 -10.94 20.10 -2.75
CA ASP A 651 -10.02 20.85 -1.87
C ASP A 651 -8.74 20.10 -1.52
N PHE A 652 -8.82 18.79 -1.30
CA PHE A 652 -7.67 17.98 -0.91
C PHE A 652 -6.68 17.80 -2.05
N HIS A 653 -7.12 17.92 -3.31
CA HIS A 653 -6.21 17.89 -4.46
C HIS A 653 -5.35 19.13 -4.52
N LEU A 654 -5.92 20.32 -4.27
CA LEU A 654 -5.17 21.58 -4.16
C LEU A 654 -4.10 21.48 -3.07
N LEU A 655 -4.45 20.91 -1.91
CA LEU A 655 -3.50 20.69 -0.82
C LEU A 655 -2.45 19.65 -1.15
N LEU A 656 -2.82 18.55 -1.82
CA LEU A 656 -1.90 17.48 -2.19
C LEU A 656 -0.86 17.95 -3.22
N GLU A 657 -1.28 18.77 -4.19
CA GLU A 657 -0.40 19.43 -5.16
C GLU A 657 0.62 20.35 -4.45
N ALA A 658 0.15 21.24 -3.56
CA ALA A 658 1.05 22.11 -2.80
C ALA A 658 2.01 21.33 -1.88
N LEU A 659 1.55 20.24 -1.25
CA LEU A 659 2.41 19.34 -0.47
C LEU A 659 3.47 18.65 -1.34
N HIS A 660 3.11 18.28 -2.56
CA HIS A 660 4.04 17.69 -3.53
C HIS A 660 5.13 18.69 -3.94
N HIS A 661 4.76 19.92 -4.30
CA HIS A 661 5.72 20.99 -4.61
C HIS A 661 6.68 21.29 -3.46
N ARG A 662 6.21 21.16 -2.21
CA ARG A 662 7.01 21.34 -0.99
C ARG A 662 7.86 20.11 -0.62
N SER A 663 7.77 19.01 -1.36
CA SER A 663 8.42 17.72 -1.04
C SER A 663 8.04 17.19 0.36
N ILE A 664 6.80 17.40 0.79
CA ILE A 664 6.27 16.92 2.08
C ILE A 664 5.25 15.81 1.81
N PRO A 665 5.67 14.52 1.76
CA PRO A 665 4.73 13.44 1.50
C PRO A 665 3.79 13.21 2.69
N PRO A 666 2.49 12.94 2.46
CA PRO A 666 1.58 12.55 3.52
C PRO A 666 2.03 11.22 4.14
N LYS A 667 1.99 11.13 5.48
CA LYS A 667 2.34 9.89 6.22
C LYS A 667 1.41 8.73 5.87
N ARG A 668 0.13 9.04 5.62
CA ARG A 668 -0.85 8.07 5.16
C ARG A 668 -1.82 8.75 4.22
N LEU A 669 -2.04 8.14 3.06
CA LEU A 669 -3.00 8.57 2.06
C LEU A 669 -3.91 7.39 1.72
N CYS A 670 -5.23 7.57 1.84
CA CYS A 670 -6.23 6.55 1.49
C CYS A 670 -7.09 7.06 0.34
N THR A 671 -7.02 6.39 -0.81
CA THR A 671 -7.74 6.78 -2.03
C THR A 671 -8.48 5.59 -2.65
N THR A 672 -9.51 5.90 -3.46
CA THR A 672 -10.12 4.94 -4.39
C THR A 672 -10.18 5.61 -5.75
N GLY A 673 -9.34 5.17 -6.69
CA GLY A 673 -9.07 5.95 -7.90
C GLY A 673 -8.49 7.32 -7.53
N LEU A 674 -9.07 8.39 -8.08
CA LEU A 674 -8.66 9.78 -7.79
C LEU A 674 -9.27 10.35 -6.50
N LYS A 675 -10.34 9.76 -5.95
CA LYS A 675 -10.98 10.30 -4.76
C LYS A 675 -10.14 10.03 -3.50
N ILE A 676 -9.83 11.09 -2.75
CA ILE A 676 -9.12 11.04 -1.47
C ILE A 676 -10.13 10.87 -0.32
N TYR A 677 -10.11 9.73 0.37
CA TYR A 677 -10.98 9.46 1.53
C TYR A 677 -10.41 10.06 2.83
N SER A 678 -9.10 9.98 3.00
CA SER A 678 -8.41 10.58 4.13
C SER A 678 -6.93 10.79 3.83
N MET A 679 -6.38 11.91 4.29
CA MET A 679 -4.96 12.25 4.20
C MET A 679 -4.43 12.62 5.58
N ARG A 680 -3.28 12.06 5.99
CA ARG A 680 -2.68 12.33 7.31
C ARG A 680 -1.29 12.92 7.16
N LEU A 681 -1.06 14.05 7.81
CA LEU A 681 0.24 14.70 7.94
C LEU A 681 0.80 14.48 9.36
N GLY A 682 2.13 14.34 9.47
CA GLY A 682 2.86 14.29 10.73
C GLY A 682 4.04 13.32 10.74
N GLY A 683 4.81 13.35 11.83
CA GLY A 683 6.07 12.63 12.04
C GLY A 683 6.60 12.82 13.46
N SER A 684 7.75 12.26 13.81
CA SER A 684 8.36 12.46 15.14
C SER A 684 8.66 13.95 15.34
N HIS A 685 8.03 14.58 16.35
CA HIS A 685 8.11 16.02 16.67
C HIS A 685 7.34 16.99 15.72
N GLN A 686 6.50 16.47 14.81
CA GLN A 686 5.64 17.29 13.93
C GLN A 686 4.17 17.28 14.41
N ARG A 687 3.42 18.32 14.03
CA ARG A 687 1.97 18.43 14.30
C ARG A 687 1.20 17.31 13.59
N ARG A 688 0.18 16.77 14.27
CA ARG A 688 -0.68 15.71 13.73
C ARG A 688 -1.91 16.33 13.08
N VAL A 689 -2.01 16.24 11.76
CA VAL A 689 -3.15 16.75 10.99
C VAL A 689 -3.81 15.62 10.22
N LEU A 690 -5.13 15.57 10.23
CA LEU A 690 -5.93 14.54 9.55
C LEU A 690 -7.03 15.22 8.72
N PHE A 691 -7.03 15.01 7.41
CA PHE A 691 -8.07 15.51 6.51
C PHE A 691 -9.16 14.47 6.31
N LYS A 692 -10.42 14.90 6.38
CA LYS A 692 -11.63 14.09 6.24
C LYS A 692 -12.66 14.81 5.38
N ASP A 693 -13.19 14.13 4.38
CA ASP A 693 -14.27 14.65 3.54
C ASP A 693 -15.62 14.40 4.22
N SER A 694 -16.40 15.46 4.48
CA SER A 694 -17.71 15.33 5.11
C SER A 694 -18.73 14.61 4.22
N LEU A 695 -18.55 14.61 2.89
CA LEU A 695 -19.46 13.94 1.95
C LEU A 695 -19.42 12.41 2.08
N ASN A 696 -18.39 11.87 2.76
CA ASN A 696 -18.34 10.45 3.13
C ASN A 696 -19.30 10.10 4.30
N TYR A 697 -19.89 11.12 4.93
CA TYR A 697 -20.86 11.00 6.03
C TYR A 697 -22.23 11.57 5.61
N PHE A 698 -22.23 12.72 4.94
CA PHE A 698 -23.43 13.41 4.49
C PHE A 698 -23.55 13.29 2.96
N PHE A 699 -24.43 12.41 2.47
CA PHE A 699 -24.58 12.15 1.04
C PHE A 699 -25.49 13.17 0.32
N CYS A 700 -25.31 14.46 0.60
CA CYS A 700 -26.10 15.54 0.02
C CYS A 700 -25.28 16.83 -0.14
N GLU A 701 -25.83 17.81 -0.86
CA GLU A 701 -25.25 19.15 -1.01
C GLU A 701 -25.16 19.88 0.35
N LEU A 702 -24.16 20.73 0.52
CA LEU A 702 -23.96 21.55 1.73
C LEU A 702 -25.22 22.33 2.14
N ASP A 703 -25.91 22.94 1.17
CA ASP A 703 -27.17 23.68 1.39
C ASP A 703 -28.27 22.82 2.03
N ALA A 704 -28.34 21.53 1.66
CA ALA A 704 -29.33 20.62 2.22
C ALA A 704 -29.08 20.29 3.71
N LEU A 705 -27.85 20.48 4.22
CA LEU A 705 -27.52 20.19 5.61
C LEU A 705 -28.23 21.11 6.61
N THR A 706 -28.54 22.35 6.20
CA THR A 706 -29.34 23.30 6.99
C THR A 706 -30.69 22.68 7.39
N LYS A 707 -31.35 22.02 6.44
CA LYS A 707 -32.63 21.32 6.64
C LYS A 707 -32.46 19.99 7.37
N VAL A 708 -31.45 19.20 7.01
CA VAL A 708 -31.19 17.88 7.61
C VAL A 708 -30.92 17.97 9.11
N PHE A 709 -30.19 19.00 9.55
CA PHE A 709 -29.84 19.19 10.96
C PHE A 709 -30.69 20.25 11.66
N SER A 710 -31.66 20.85 10.97
CA SER A 710 -32.53 21.92 11.48
C SER A 710 -31.71 23.04 12.14
N LEU A 711 -30.72 23.56 11.40
CA LEU A 711 -29.83 24.60 11.90
C LEU A 711 -30.59 25.92 12.11
N PRO A 712 -30.30 26.69 13.17
CA PRO A 712 -30.92 28.01 13.39
C PRO A 712 -30.63 29.00 12.26
N GLU A 713 -31.64 29.78 11.83
CA GLU A 713 -31.55 30.72 10.70
C GLU A 713 -30.53 31.85 10.93
N ASP A 714 -30.26 32.19 12.19
CA ASP A 714 -29.28 33.18 12.64
C ASP A 714 -27.83 32.67 12.55
N VAL A 715 -27.63 31.36 12.51
CA VAL A 715 -26.29 30.72 12.45
C VAL A 715 -25.95 30.26 11.03
N ALA A 716 -26.96 29.86 10.25
CA ALA A 716 -26.81 29.36 8.89
C ALA A 716 -27.92 29.92 7.99
N THR A 717 -27.63 31.03 7.30
CA THR A 717 -28.56 31.60 6.32
C THR A 717 -28.67 30.66 5.12
N THR A 718 -29.88 30.50 4.58
CA THR A 718 -30.11 29.77 3.32
C THR A 718 -29.11 30.24 2.27
N LYS A 719 -28.43 29.31 1.62
CA LYS A 719 -27.31 29.62 0.73
C LYS A 719 -27.78 30.53 -0.42
N PRO A 720 -27.30 31.78 -0.52
CA PRO A 720 -27.72 32.68 -1.59
C PRO A 720 -27.21 32.18 -2.94
N PHE A 721 -27.88 32.57 -4.02
CA PHE A 721 -27.40 32.26 -5.37
C PHE A 721 -26.07 32.98 -5.63
N PHE A 722 -25.05 32.23 -6.08
CA PHE A 722 -23.70 32.73 -6.29
C PHE A 722 -23.25 32.60 -7.76
N PRO A 723 -22.58 33.62 -8.34
CA PRO A 723 -22.19 33.64 -9.76
C PRO A 723 -20.82 32.97 -9.99
N TYR A 724 -20.78 31.63 -10.00
CA TYR A 724 -19.54 30.85 -10.11
C TYR A 724 -18.66 31.21 -11.32
N LEU A 725 -19.24 31.47 -12.49
CA LEU A 725 -18.46 31.81 -13.69
C LEU A 725 -17.92 33.25 -13.67
N TYR A 726 -18.40 34.08 -12.73
CA TYR A 726 -17.92 35.45 -12.55
C TYR A 726 -16.64 35.49 -11.69
N VAL A 727 -16.26 34.37 -11.05
CA VAL A 727 -15.06 34.23 -10.22
C VAL A 727 -13.80 34.27 -11.09
N LYS A 728 -13.37 35.50 -11.43
CA LYS A 728 -12.16 35.81 -12.18
C LYS A 728 -11.41 36.93 -11.48
N ARG A 729 -10.08 36.90 -11.55
CA ARG A 729 -9.23 37.91 -10.90
C ARG A 729 -9.59 39.34 -11.29
N GLN A 730 -9.82 39.57 -12.58
CA GLN A 730 -10.18 40.89 -13.12
C GLN A 730 -11.43 41.50 -12.48
N HIS A 731 -12.38 40.69 -11.99
CA HIS A 731 -13.63 41.18 -11.39
C HIS A 731 -13.53 41.35 -9.87
N LEU A 732 -12.42 40.97 -9.21
CA LEU A 732 -12.31 40.98 -7.74
C LEU A 732 -12.54 42.37 -7.14
N HIS A 733 -12.04 43.41 -7.80
CA HIS A 733 -12.11 44.79 -7.32
C HIS A 733 -13.18 45.64 -8.02
N GLU A 734 -13.80 45.11 -9.08
CA GLU A 734 -14.84 45.83 -9.82
C GLU A 734 -16.14 45.88 -9.00
N ARG A 735 -16.72 47.08 -8.90
CA ARG A 735 -18.00 47.29 -8.23
C ARG A 735 -19.06 47.61 -9.27
N ILE A 736 -20.03 46.71 -9.42
CA ILE A 736 -21.14 46.86 -10.37
C ILE A 736 -22.43 47.27 -9.64
N ARG A 737 -23.32 47.97 -10.35
CA ARG A 737 -24.68 48.24 -9.89
C ARG A 737 -25.56 47.02 -10.23
N GLY A 738 -26.33 46.55 -9.26
CA GLY A 738 -27.07 45.29 -9.36
C GLY A 738 -26.17 44.07 -9.18
N VAL A 739 -26.62 42.92 -9.69
CA VAL A 739 -25.91 41.62 -9.62
C VAL A 739 -25.35 41.22 -10.98
N PRO A 740 -24.35 40.32 -11.06
CA PRO A 740 -23.81 39.86 -12.35
C PRO A 740 -24.91 39.29 -13.28
N PRO A 741 -24.70 39.29 -14.60
CA PRO A 741 -25.64 38.69 -15.55
C PRO A 741 -25.98 37.22 -15.21
N VAL A 742 -27.24 36.83 -15.43
CA VAL A 742 -27.76 35.51 -15.01
C VAL A 742 -26.98 34.32 -15.55
N GLN A 743 -26.35 34.45 -16.73
CA GLN A 743 -25.49 33.43 -17.33
C GLN A 743 -24.33 33.00 -16.41
N TYR A 744 -23.83 33.91 -15.57
CA TYR A 744 -22.74 33.61 -14.65
C TYR A 744 -23.14 32.70 -13.48
N TYR A 745 -24.45 32.50 -13.26
CA TYR A 745 -25.01 31.63 -12.22
C TYR A 745 -25.30 30.20 -12.71
N GLN A 746 -25.03 29.90 -13.99
CA GLN A 746 -25.26 28.59 -14.62
C GLN A 746 -26.70 28.08 -14.47
N PRO A 747 -27.72 28.79 -14.99
CA PRO A 747 -29.12 28.40 -14.86
C PRO A 747 -29.45 27.05 -15.51
N ASP A 748 -28.74 26.67 -16.58
CA ASP A 748 -28.99 25.43 -17.34
C ASP A 748 -28.54 24.15 -16.60
N TYR A 749 -27.62 24.28 -15.65
CA TYR A 749 -27.16 23.16 -14.82
C TYR A 749 -27.99 22.97 -13.54
N LYS A 750 -29.01 23.81 -13.30
CA LYS A 750 -29.89 23.72 -12.13
C LYS A 750 -31.18 22.97 -12.48
N LYS A 751 -31.71 22.22 -11.49
CA LYS A 751 -33.06 21.60 -11.59
C LYS A 751 -34.12 22.68 -11.84
N ALA A 752 -35.19 22.33 -12.57
CA ALA A 752 -36.23 23.27 -13.00
C ALA A 752 -36.78 24.17 -11.86
N GLU A 753 -37.04 23.61 -10.68
CA GLU A 753 -37.53 24.37 -9.52
C GLU A 753 -36.50 25.39 -9.00
N LYS A 754 -35.23 24.97 -8.81
CA LYS A 754 -34.14 25.87 -8.39
C LYS A 754 -33.84 26.93 -9.46
N ARG A 755 -33.99 26.59 -10.74
CA ARG A 755 -33.82 27.52 -11.87
C ARG A 755 -34.90 28.61 -11.85
N ALA A 756 -36.17 28.25 -11.64
CA ALA A 756 -37.25 29.23 -11.55
C ALA A 756 -37.00 30.23 -10.40
N LYS A 757 -36.65 29.71 -9.21
CA LYS A 757 -36.28 30.53 -8.05
C LYS A 757 -35.08 31.46 -8.31
N LEU A 758 -34.08 30.98 -9.04
CA LEU A 758 -32.93 31.81 -9.44
C LEU A 758 -33.34 32.97 -10.34
N LEU A 759 -34.18 32.72 -11.35
CA LEU A 759 -34.61 33.74 -12.31
C LEU A 759 -35.43 34.82 -11.62
N GLU A 760 -36.37 34.41 -10.75
CA GLU A 760 -37.18 35.33 -9.96
C GLU A 760 -36.32 36.17 -9.02
N TRP A 761 -35.43 35.53 -8.25
CA TRP A 761 -34.49 36.23 -7.38
C TRP A 761 -33.61 37.21 -8.16
N HIS A 762 -33.03 36.78 -9.29
CA HIS A 762 -32.14 37.62 -10.11
C HIS A 762 -32.87 38.87 -10.63
N GLN A 763 -34.11 38.71 -11.11
CA GLN A 763 -34.94 39.83 -11.57
C GLN A 763 -35.25 40.80 -10.42
N GLN A 764 -35.58 40.29 -9.23
CA GLN A 764 -35.82 41.12 -8.04
C GLN A 764 -34.56 41.91 -7.64
N GLN A 765 -33.38 41.29 -7.66
CA GLN A 765 -32.12 41.96 -7.31
C GLN A 765 -31.73 43.02 -8.36
N MET A 766 -31.94 42.75 -9.65
CA MET A 766 -31.66 43.71 -10.73
C MET A 766 -32.57 44.94 -10.68
N ASN A 767 -33.80 44.79 -10.20
CA ASN A 767 -34.75 45.90 -10.06
C ASN A 767 -34.49 46.76 -8.82
N ASN A 768 -33.60 46.36 -7.92
CA ASN A 768 -33.30 47.09 -6.69
C ASN A 768 -32.11 48.05 -6.89
N PRO A 769 -32.32 49.38 -6.90
CA PRO A 769 -31.28 50.35 -7.24
C PRO A 769 -30.22 50.55 -6.15
N THR A 770 -30.43 50.03 -4.93
CA THR A 770 -29.50 50.17 -3.80
C THR A 770 -28.46 49.05 -3.74
N ILE A 771 -28.62 48.01 -4.58
CA ILE A 771 -27.74 46.85 -4.56
C ILE A 771 -26.47 47.14 -5.36
N HIS A 772 -25.34 46.95 -4.71
CA HIS A 772 -24.03 46.95 -5.32
C HIS A 772 -23.36 45.60 -5.11
N PHE A 773 -22.74 45.06 -6.16
CA PHE A 773 -22.02 43.82 -6.09
C PHE A 773 -20.52 44.06 -6.28
N GLN A 774 -19.71 43.54 -5.35
CA GLN A 774 -18.26 43.41 -5.51
C GLN A 774 -17.88 41.95 -5.25
N LEU A 775 -17.16 41.34 -6.19
CA LEU A 775 -16.84 39.91 -6.11
C LEU A 775 -16.03 39.56 -4.87
N ARG A 776 -15.00 40.35 -4.50
CA ARG A 776 -14.17 40.10 -3.29
C ARG A 776 -15.01 39.98 -2.02
N GLU A 777 -15.87 40.96 -1.76
CA GLU A 777 -16.74 40.98 -0.57
C GLU A 777 -17.72 39.79 -0.57
N GLN A 778 -18.39 39.56 -1.70
CA GLN A 778 -19.39 38.51 -1.82
C GLN A 778 -18.76 37.11 -1.73
N LEU A 779 -17.56 36.91 -2.28
CA LEU A 779 -16.82 35.65 -2.18
C LEU A 779 -16.43 35.34 -0.72
N ILE A 780 -16.02 36.36 0.05
CA ILE A 780 -15.75 36.21 1.48
C ILE A 780 -17.02 35.83 2.24
N ILE A 781 -18.11 36.57 2.05
CA ILE A 781 -19.40 36.31 2.73
C ILE A 781 -19.89 34.89 2.43
N TYR A 782 -19.84 34.48 1.17
CA TYR A 782 -20.28 33.17 0.72
C TYR A 782 -19.45 32.04 1.35
N CYS A 783 -18.13 32.13 1.27
CA CYS A 783 -17.24 31.09 1.79
C CYS A 783 -17.30 31.02 3.34
N VAL A 784 -17.49 32.15 4.04
CA VAL A 784 -17.74 32.16 5.50
C VAL A 784 -19.01 31.39 5.84
N ASN A 785 -20.10 31.63 5.09
CA ASN A 785 -21.37 30.95 5.32
C ASN A 785 -21.25 29.44 5.07
N ASP A 786 -20.56 29.02 4.01
CA ASP A 786 -20.33 27.61 3.70
C ASP A 786 -19.54 26.89 4.82
N VAL A 787 -18.48 27.50 5.33
CA VAL A 787 -17.71 26.96 6.46
C VAL A 787 -18.55 26.91 7.74
N ALA A 788 -19.41 27.91 7.99
CA ALA A 788 -20.31 27.93 9.14
C ALA A 788 -21.37 26.81 9.08
N ILE A 789 -22.04 26.62 7.92
CA ILE A 789 -22.99 25.52 7.70
C ILE A 789 -22.30 24.18 7.94
N LEU A 790 -21.09 23.99 7.39
CA LEU A 790 -20.33 22.77 7.57
C LEU A 790 -19.97 22.52 9.04
N ARG A 791 -19.47 23.54 9.74
CA ARG A 791 -19.12 23.49 11.16
C ARG A 791 -20.31 23.04 11.99
N GLU A 792 -21.43 23.74 11.89
CA GLU A 792 -22.61 23.46 12.72
C GLU A 792 -23.22 22.09 12.42
N SER A 793 -23.31 21.72 11.14
CA SER A 793 -23.77 20.39 10.73
C SER A 793 -22.90 19.28 11.33
N VAL A 794 -21.57 19.45 11.29
CA VAL A 794 -20.63 18.49 11.86
C VAL A 794 -20.72 18.44 13.38
N LEU A 795 -20.86 19.58 14.06
CA LEU A 795 -20.99 19.63 15.51
C LEU A 795 -22.30 18.94 15.96
N ARG A 796 -23.42 19.21 15.28
CA ARG A 796 -24.70 18.54 15.55
C ARG A 796 -24.62 17.04 15.31
N PHE A 797 -24.02 16.61 14.19
CA PHE A 797 -23.82 15.20 13.90
C PHE A 797 -22.95 14.51 14.97
N ARG A 798 -21.85 15.14 15.39
CA ARG A 798 -20.99 14.61 16.46
C ARG A 798 -21.74 14.45 17.78
N HIS A 799 -22.60 15.41 18.12
CA HIS A 799 -23.43 15.34 19.32
C HIS A 799 -24.40 14.15 19.26
N LEU A 800 -25.18 14.04 18.17
CA LEU A 800 -26.14 12.96 17.96
C LEU A 800 -25.48 11.57 18.01
N ILE A 801 -24.35 11.39 17.32
CA ILE A 801 -23.62 10.12 17.36
C ILE A 801 -23.09 9.86 18.76
N GLY A 802 -22.47 10.84 19.42
CA GLY A 802 -21.90 10.69 20.75
C GLY A 802 -22.94 10.28 21.80
N GLU A 803 -24.16 10.82 21.72
CA GLU A 803 -25.30 10.49 22.58
C GLU A 803 -25.72 9.02 22.44
N HIS A 804 -25.79 8.50 21.21
CA HIS A 804 -26.32 7.17 20.94
C HIS A 804 -25.27 6.04 20.83
N THR A 805 -23.97 6.36 20.88
CA THR A 805 -22.89 5.38 20.58
C THR A 805 -21.79 5.33 21.65
N GLN A 806 -22.16 5.55 22.92
CA GLN A 806 -21.22 5.54 24.06
C GLN A 806 -20.03 6.52 23.86
N LYS A 807 -20.33 7.77 23.48
CA LYS A 807 -19.35 8.86 23.27
C LYS A 807 -18.31 8.60 22.17
N LEU A 808 -18.66 7.80 21.16
CA LEU A 808 -17.80 7.59 19.99
C LEU A 808 -17.71 8.86 19.13
N ASP A 809 -16.50 9.26 18.76
CA ASP A 809 -16.27 10.37 17.83
C ASP A 809 -16.33 9.86 16.37
N PRO A 810 -17.28 10.33 15.55
CA PRO A 810 -17.48 9.78 14.20
C PRO A 810 -16.31 10.04 13.23
N PHE A 811 -15.56 11.13 13.42
CA PHE A 811 -14.47 11.52 12.51
C PHE A 811 -13.12 10.87 12.88
N ILE A 812 -13.01 10.35 14.11
CA ILE A 812 -11.88 9.54 14.57
C ILE A 812 -12.11 8.05 14.34
N ALA A 813 -13.33 7.57 14.63
CA ALA A 813 -13.67 6.16 14.56
C ALA A 813 -13.59 5.58 13.14
N ALA A 814 -14.03 6.34 12.14
CA ALA A 814 -14.08 5.89 10.74
C ALA A 814 -13.76 7.03 9.77
N SER A 815 -13.65 6.71 8.47
CA SER A 815 -13.57 7.70 7.38
C SER A 815 -14.85 7.80 6.54
N THR A 816 -15.83 6.94 6.79
CA THR A 816 -17.09 6.84 6.04
C THR A 816 -18.26 6.49 6.95
N ALA A 817 -19.49 6.82 6.55
CA ALA A 817 -20.71 6.43 7.24
C ALA A 817 -20.82 4.90 7.43
N ALA A 818 -20.47 4.11 6.42
CA ALA A 818 -20.48 2.64 6.51
C ALA A 818 -19.45 2.12 7.54
N GLY A 819 -18.25 2.71 7.56
CA GLY A 819 -17.23 2.37 8.55
C GLY A 819 -17.66 2.78 9.97
N LEU A 820 -18.35 3.91 10.09
CA LEU A 820 -18.92 4.37 11.35
C LEU A 820 -19.99 3.40 11.84
N ALA A 821 -20.94 3.02 10.98
CA ALA A 821 -21.98 2.05 11.29
C ALA A 821 -21.40 0.70 11.74
N LEU A 822 -20.39 0.18 11.04
CA LEU A 822 -19.71 -1.05 11.45
C LEU A 822 -18.98 -0.90 12.80
N THR A 823 -18.38 0.26 13.06
CA THR A 823 -17.72 0.52 14.35
C THR A 823 -18.73 0.60 15.48
N THR A 824 -19.86 1.26 15.25
CA THR A 824 -21.00 1.33 16.18
C THR A 824 -21.58 -0.05 16.43
N LEU A 825 -21.80 -0.86 15.38
CA LEU A 825 -22.25 -2.25 15.50
C LEU A 825 -21.30 -3.04 16.41
N ARG A 826 -19.99 -3.00 16.12
CA ARG A 826 -18.98 -3.73 16.88
C ARG A 826 -18.83 -3.27 18.32
N ARG A 827 -19.09 -2.00 18.62
CA ARG A 827 -18.93 -1.43 19.95
C ARG A 827 -20.17 -1.58 20.82
N CYS A 828 -21.35 -1.38 20.24
CA CYS A 828 -22.59 -1.24 21.01
C CYS A 828 -23.53 -2.45 20.89
N PHE A 829 -23.42 -3.24 19.82
CA PHE A 829 -24.48 -4.20 19.46
C PHE A 829 -23.99 -5.61 19.15
N LEU A 830 -22.72 -5.81 18.79
CA LEU A 830 -22.18 -7.10 18.36
C LEU A 830 -21.85 -7.99 19.58
N PRO A 831 -22.53 -9.13 19.76
CA PRO A 831 -22.13 -10.13 20.72
C PRO A 831 -20.85 -10.86 20.28
N GLU A 832 -20.14 -11.48 21.22
CA GLU A 832 -18.99 -12.32 20.91
C GLU A 832 -19.40 -13.51 20.01
N ASN A 833 -18.51 -13.90 19.09
CA ASN A 833 -18.65 -15.09 18.24
C ASN A 833 -19.91 -15.17 17.35
N TRP A 834 -20.47 -14.02 16.96
CA TRP A 834 -21.70 -13.98 16.16
C TRP A 834 -21.44 -13.80 14.66
N LEU A 835 -20.72 -12.74 14.27
CA LEU A 835 -20.41 -12.45 12.88
C LEU A 835 -19.09 -13.10 12.45
N VAL A 836 -19.12 -13.86 11.37
CA VAL A 836 -17.97 -14.63 10.88
C VAL A 836 -17.09 -13.83 9.92
N HIS A 837 -15.77 -14.05 10.03
CA HIS A 837 -14.87 -13.72 8.93
C HIS A 837 -14.91 -14.81 7.85
N SER A 838 -15.66 -14.57 6.77
CA SER A 838 -15.70 -15.49 5.63
C SER A 838 -14.31 -15.70 5.02
N PRO A 839 -13.88 -16.95 4.73
CA PRO A 839 -12.64 -17.20 4.01
C PRO A 839 -12.73 -16.63 2.57
N GLU A 840 -11.69 -15.95 2.09
CA GLU A 840 -11.64 -15.46 0.69
C GLU A 840 -11.69 -16.65 -0.30
N GLY A 841 -12.70 -16.74 -1.17
CA GLY A 841 -12.91 -17.90 -2.04
C GLY A 841 -13.73 -19.03 -1.43
N GLY A 842 -14.54 -18.73 -0.40
CA GLY A 842 -15.57 -19.60 0.16
C GLY A 842 -15.07 -20.66 1.15
N TYR A 843 -16.00 -21.46 1.67
CA TYR A 843 -15.72 -22.51 2.67
C TYR A 843 -15.19 -23.81 2.06
N LEU A 844 -15.25 -23.97 0.73
CA LEU A 844 -14.80 -25.15 -0.02
C LEU A 844 -13.46 -24.94 -0.73
N ARG A 845 -12.56 -24.12 -0.14
CA ARG A 845 -11.29 -23.60 -0.69
C ARG A 845 -10.33 -24.60 -1.37
N GLY A 846 -10.60 -25.89 -1.33
CA GLY A 846 -9.85 -26.94 -2.02
C GLY A 846 -10.52 -27.56 -3.24
N ARG A 847 -11.85 -27.45 -3.45
CA ARG A 847 -12.56 -28.09 -4.58
C ARG A 847 -12.72 -27.08 -5.72
N ARG A 848 -11.80 -27.09 -6.68
CA ARG A 848 -11.83 -26.17 -7.83
C ARG A 848 -12.07 -26.97 -9.11
N ALA A 849 -13.31 -26.94 -9.61
CA ALA A 849 -13.66 -27.43 -10.93
C ALA A 849 -13.97 -26.26 -11.87
N SER A 850 -13.57 -26.35 -13.13
CA SER A 850 -13.95 -25.35 -14.13
C SER A 850 -15.40 -25.53 -14.56
N ALA A 851 -16.08 -24.42 -14.87
CA ALA A 851 -17.44 -24.42 -15.41
C ALA A 851 -17.55 -25.29 -16.67
N GLU A 852 -16.53 -25.20 -17.52
CA GLU A 852 -16.43 -25.92 -18.77
C GLU A 852 -16.24 -27.42 -18.57
N SER A 853 -15.41 -27.85 -17.61
CA SER A 853 -15.27 -29.26 -17.23
C SER A 853 -16.60 -29.86 -16.76
N GLN A 854 -17.30 -29.15 -15.88
CA GLN A 854 -18.58 -29.63 -15.33
C GLN A 854 -19.67 -29.76 -16.39
N ARG A 855 -19.77 -28.80 -17.31
CA ARG A 855 -20.69 -28.89 -18.46
C ARG A 855 -20.30 -30.02 -19.40
N TYR A 856 -19.01 -30.22 -19.63
CA TYR A 856 -18.52 -31.29 -20.48
C TYR A 856 -18.88 -32.67 -19.94
N ILE A 857 -18.73 -32.91 -18.63
CA ILE A 857 -19.09 -34.20 -18.02
C ILE A 857 -20.59 -34.49 -18.21
N LYS A 858 -21.45 -33.49 -17.99
CA LYS A 858 -22.90 -33.64 -18.21
C LYS A 858 -23.25 -33.88 -19.68
N LEU A 859 -22.52 -33.24 -20.60
CA LEU A 859 -22.66 -33.53 -22.02
C LEU A 859 -22.19 -34.95 -22.35
N PHE A 860 -21.07 -35.40 -21.78
CA PHE A 860 -20.54 -36.75 -21.96
C PHE A 860 -21.54 -37.82 -21.48
N GLU A 861 -22.18 -37.61 -20.33
CA GLU A 861 -23.25 -38.49 -19.83
C GLU A 861 -24.45 -38.56 -20.81
N LYS A 862 -24.85 -37.44 -21.41
CA LYS A 862 -25.92 -37.42 -22.42
C LYS A 862 -25.52 -38.13 -23.73
N GLU A 863 -24.24 -38.03 -24.11
CA GLU A 863 -23.70 -38.69 -25.31
C GLU A 863 -23.46 -40.19 -25.08
N ASN A 864 -23.35 -40.63 -23.82
CA ASN A 864 -23.10 -42.00 -23.42
C ASN A 864 -24.12 -42.44 -22.34
N PRO A 865 -25.32 -42.91 -22.74
CA PRO A 865 -26.39 -43.26 -21.80
C PRO A 865 -25.98 -44.30 -20.74
N GLU A 866 -25.03 -45.18 -21.05
CA GLU A 866 -24.51 -46.17 -20.09
C GLU A 866 -23.75 -45.53 -18.91
N ALA A 867 -23.19 -44.33 -19.11
CA ALA A 867 -22.45 -43.54 -18.12
C ALA A 867 -23.34 -42.55 -17.36
N GLU A 868 -24.60 -42.39 -17.76
CA GLU A 868 -25.53 -41.42 -17.16
C GLU A 868 -25.67 -41.64 -15.65
N GLY A 869 -25.32 -40.62 -14.86
CA GLY A 869 -25.38 -40.66 -13.40
C GLY A 869 -24.33 -41.58 -12.74
N LYS A 870 -23.37 -42.10 -13.50
CA LYS A 870 -22.31 -43.00 -13.02
C LYS A 870 -20.92 -42.39 -13.10
N VAL A 871 -20.78 -41.17 -13.64
CA VAL A 871 -19.51 -40.44 -13.69
C VAL A 871 -19.33 -39.66 -12.39
N GLN A 872 -18.41 -40.11 -11.53
CA GLN A 872 -18.04 -39.40 -10.31
C GLN A 872 -17.31 -38.11 -10.68
N CYS A 873 -17.80 -36.96 -10.21
CA CYS A 873 -17.23 -35.63 -10.47
C CYS A 873 -17.37 -34.70 -9.26
N ALA A 874 -16.91 -33.45 -9.38
CA ALA A 874 -16.93 -32.45 -8.32
C ALA A 874 -18.31 -32.15 -7.70
N GLN A 875 -19.39 -32.41 -8.44
CA GLN A 875 -20.77 -32.19 -7.98
C GLN A 875 -21.30 -33.30 -7.06
N TRP A 876 -20.66 -34.47 -7.04
CA TRP A 876 -21.12 -35.56 -6.17
C TRP A 876 -20.91 -35.17 -4.70
N ALA A 877 -21.81 -35.61 -3.82
CA ALA A 877 -21.67 -35.36 -2.38
C ALA A 877 -20.31 -35.86 -1.82
N ILE A 878 -19.84 -36.99 -2.35
CA ILE A 878 -18.51 -37.55 -2.05
C ILE A 878 -17.34 -36.81 -2.73
N GLY A 879 -17.60 -35.93 -3.69
CA GLY A 879 -16.62 -35.13 -4.43
C GLY A 879 -15.96 -35.84 -5.62
N GLU A 880 -14.99 -35.13 -6.23
CA GLU A 880 -14.12 -35.64 -7.31
C GLU A 880 -13.43 -36.94 -6.91
N ALA A 881 -13.13 -37.79 -7.90
CA ALA A 881 -12.36 -39.00 -7.64
C ALA A 881 -10.89 -38.66 -7.35
N HIS A 882 -10.34 -39.28 -6.30
CA HIS A 882 -8.94 -39.19 -5.93
C HIS A 882 -8.21 -40.45 -6.37
N VAL A 883 -7.04 -40.28 -6.97
CA VAL A 883 -6.11 -41.38 -7.20
C VAL A 883 -5.29 -41.55 -5.93
N GLU A 884 -5.41 -42.73 -5.32
CA GLU A 884 -4.72 -43.07 -4.07
C GLU A 884 -3.20 -42.86 -4.20
N ASP A 885 -2.56 -42.41 -3.12
CA ASP A 885 -1.11 -42.19 -2.98
C ASP A 885 -0.44 -41.14 -3.88
N THR A 886 -1.15 -40.51 -4.83
CA THR A 886 -0.60 -39.44 -5.69
C THR A 886 -1.13 -38.04 -5.37
N GLY A 887 -2.31 -37.96 -4.75
CA GLY A 887 -3.02 -36.70 -4.54
C GLY A 887 -3.66 -36.13 -5.81
N TYR A 888 -3.70 -36.87 -6.92
CA TYR A 888 -4.40 -36.45 -8.13
C TYR A 888 -5.92 -36.47 -7.96
N ARG A 889 -6.56 -35.45 -8.54
CA ARG A 889 -8.03 -35.29 -8.55
C ARG A 889 -8.50 -35.23 -9.98
N LEU A 890 -9.39 -36.15 -10.33
CA LEU A 890 -9.90 -36.30 -11.68
C LEU A 890 -11.13 -35.40 -11.88
N ASP A 891 -11.24 -34.78 -13.06
CA ASP A 891 -12.43 -34.00 -13.44
C ASP A 891 -13.67 -34.91 -13.43
N GLY A 892 -13.58 -36.10 -14.04
CA GLY A 892 -14.59 -37.16 -14.00
C GLY A 892 -13.98 -38.57 -14.00
N LEU A 893 -14.61 -39.51 -13.30
CA LEU A 893 -14.22 -40.93 -13.31
C LEU A 893 -15.45 -41.82 -13.51
N TRP A 894 -15.39 -42.69 -14.53
CA TRP A 894 -16.42 -43.68 -14.79
C TRP A 894 -15.87 -45.10 -14.57
N TYR A 895 -16.39 -45.77 -13.54
CA TYR A 895 -16.07 -47.18 -13.27
C TYR A 895 -16.82 -48.08 -14.24
N ARG A 896 -16.08 -48.73 -15.14
CA ARG A 896 -16.62 -49.66 -16.14
C ARG A 896 -16.48 -51.10 -15.66
N SER A 897 -17.38 -51.97 -16.11
CA SER A 897 -17.33 -53.38 -15.76
C SER A 897 -16.11 -54.06 -16.40
N PRO A 898 -15.41 -54.98 -15.69
CA PRO A 898 -14.32 -55.78 -16.27
C PRO A 898 -14.77 -56.50 -17.55
N PRO A 899 -13.92 -56.61 -18.60
CA PRO A 899 -12.47 -56.36 -18.62
C PRO A 899 -12.07 -54.89 -18.90
N LEU A 900 -13.02 -53.96 -18.97
CA LEU A 900 -12.72 -52.57 -19.29
C LEU A 900 -12.11 -51.83 -18.09
N ARG A 901 -10.99 -51.13 -18.33
CA ARG A 901 -10.34 -50.27 -17.32
C ARG A 901 -11.28 -49.09 -16.95
N PRO A 902 -11.25 -48.57 -15.71
CA PRO A 902 -11.98 -47.35 -15.36
C PRO A 902 -11.55 -46.19 -16.28
N LEU A 903 -12.51 -45.38 -16.72
CA LEU A 903 -12.27 -44.27 -17.65
C LEU A 903 -12.17 -42.95 -16.88
N ALA A 904 -10.98 -42.36 -16.86
CA ALA A 904 -10.74 -41.02 -16.33
C ALA A 904 -10.93 -39.97 -17.44
N ILE A 905 -11.82 -39.02 -17.19
CA ILE A 905 -12.18 -37.92 -18.08
C ILE A 905 -11.48 -36.67 -17.57
N GLU A 906 -10.69 -36.01 -18.43
CA GLU A 906 -9.89 -34.83 -18.06
C GLU A 906 -10.15 -33.69 -19.06
N TYR A 907 -10.55 -32.52 -18.54
CA TYR A 907 -10.84 -31.34 -19.36
C TYR A 907 -9.70 -30.32 -19.27
N MET A 908 -8.90 -30.23 -20.33
CA MET A 908 -7.70 -29.41 -20.39
C MET A 908 -8.02 -27.99 -20.86
N GLY A 909 -8.20 -27.07 -19.91
CA GLY A 909 -8.24 -25.63 -20.21
C GLY A 909 -6.92 -25.14 -20.82
N CYS A 910 -6.93 -24.67 -22.07
CA CYS A 910 -5.72 -24.41 -22.85
C CYS A 910 -4.71 -23.48 -22.16
N TYR A 911 -5.19 -22.43 -21.47
CA TYR A 911 -4.34 -21.46 -20.75
C TYR A 911 -3.69 -22.05 -19.49
N TYR A 912 -4.38 -22.96 -18.80
CA TYR A 912 -3.91 -23.57 -17.56
C TYR A 912 -2.99 -24.78 -17.80
N HIS A 913 -3.15 -25.44 -18.95
CA HIS A 913 -2.44 -26.69 -19.30
C HIS A 913 -1.44 -26.54 -20.45
N GLY A 914 -1.20 -25.32 -20.95
CA GLY A 914 -0.11 -25.05 -21.89
C GLY A 914 -0.31 -25.59 -23.31
N CYS A 915 -1.56 -25.60 -23.82
CA CYS A 915 -1.90 -26.20 -25.12
C CYS A 915 -0.95 -25.76 -26.26
N PRO A 916 -0.32 -26.69 -27.00
CA PRO A 916 0.63 -26.36 -28.06
C PRO A 916 0.00 -25.66 -29.26
N ILE A 917 -1.30 -25.89 -29.51
CA ILE A 917 -2.03 -25.28 -30.63
C ILE A 917 -2.41 -23.82 -30.31
N CYS A 918 -2.96 -23.56 -29.12
CA CYS A 918 -3.38 -22.22 -28.74
C CYS A 918 -2.21 -21.30 -28.34
N PHE A 919 -1.11 -21.89 -27.84
CA PHE A 919 0.07 -21.17 -27.36
C PHE A 919 1.32 -21.70 -28.07
N PRO A 920 1.52 -21.33 -29.35
CA PRO A 920 2.67 -21.79 -30.14
C PRO A 920 4.00 -21.19 -29.68
N VAL A 921 3.97 -20.03 -29.00
CA VAL A 921 5.14 -19.42 -28.38
C VAL A 921 5.37 -20.08 -27.02
N ARG A 922 6.21 -21.12 -26.99
CA ARG A 922 6.38 -22.01 -25.83
C ARG A 922 6.98 -21.33 -24.58
N SER A 923 7.71 -20.22 -24.76
CA SER A 923 8.27 -19.39 -23.69
C SER A 923 7.29 -18.36 -23.10
N GLN A 924 6.11 -18.17 -23.69
CA GLN A 924 5.09 -17.26 -23.17
C GLN A 924 4.63 -17.70 -21.78
N ARG A 925 4.51 -16.76 -20.84
CA ARG A 925 3.98 -17.04 -19.50
C ARG A 925 2.45 -17.09 -19.49
N LEU A 926 1.91 -18.13 -18.90
CA LEU A 926 0.47 -18.37 -18.75
C LEU A 926 0.08 -18.45 -17.27
N ALA A 927 -0.78 -19.41 -16.88
CA ALA A 927 -1.25 -19.57 -15.53
C ALA A 927 -0.11 -19.72 -14.50
N ALA A 928 -0.28 -19.09 -13.33
CA ALA A 928 0.69 -19.09 -12.24
C ALA A 928 2.11 -18.63 -12.63
N GLY A 929 2.24 -17.83 -13.69
CA GLY A 929 3.52 -17.28 -14.15
C GLY A 929 4.48 -18.30 -14.78
N LYS A 930 4.01 -19.53 -15.03
CA LYS A 930 4.78 -20.61 -15.69
C LYS A 930 4.75 -20.46 -17.21
N THR A 931 5.78 -20.98 -17.88
CA THR A 931 5.81 -21.00 -19.35
C THR A 931 4.79 -21.99 -19.91
N ALA A 932 4.35 -21.77 -21.14
CA ALA A 932 3.46 -22.69 -21.84
C ALA A 932 4.06 -24.10 -21.97
N GLU A 933 5.40 -24.20 -22.12
CA GLU A 933 6.13 -25.47 -22.15
C GLU A 933 6.05 -26.22 -20.82
N GLU A 934 6.43 -25.58 -19.71
CA GLU A 934 6.41 -26.21 -18.38
C GLU A 934 5.01 -26.70 -17.98
N LEU A 935 3.96 -25.97 -18.36
CA LEU A 935 2.57 -26.39 -18.11
C LEU A 935 2.19 -27.61 -18.96
N TYR A 936 2.65 -27.66 -20.19
CA TYR A 936 2.38 -28.78 -21.09
C TYR A 936 3.13 -30.05 -20.68
N GLU A 937 4.42 -29.96 -20.37
CA GLU A 937 5.23 -31.08 -19.88
C GLU A 937 4.62 -31.70 -18.62
N ARG A 938 4.20 -30.85 -17.67
CA ARG A 938 3.52 -31.32 -16.45
C ARG A 938 2.17 -31.98 -16.76
N THR A 939 1.44 -31.48 -17.74
CA THR A 939 0.17 -32.08 -18.17
C THR A 939 0.42 -33.45 -18.80
N GLN A 940 1.42 -33.58 -19.68
CA GLN A 940 1.79 -34.85 -20.30
C GLN A 940 2.28 -35.88 -19.27
N HIS A 941 3.10 -35.45 -18.29
CA HIS A 941 3.56 -36.33 -17.21
C HIS A 941 2.38 -36.89 -16.40
N ARG A 942 1.42 -36.03 -16.01
CA ARG A 942 0.22 -36.45 -15.29
C ARG A 942 -0.59 -37.47 -16.09
N LEU A 943 -0.83 -37.20 -17.38
CA LEU A 943 -1.58 -38.13 -18.24
C LEU A 943 -0.86 -39.47 -18.35
N TRP A 944 0.46 -39.45 -18.53
CA TRP A 944 1.25 -40.68 -18.61
C TRP A 944 1.13 -41.53 -17.33
N GLU A 945 1.24 -40.93 -16.14
CA GLU A 945 1.10 -41.64 -14.86
C GLU A 945 -0.30 -42.24 -14.68
N LEU A 946 -1.36 -41.48 -14.99
CA LEU A 946 -2.73 -41.96 -14.87
C LEU A 946 -2.97 -43.21 -15.75
N GLU A 947 -2.42 -43.24 -16.96
CA GLU A 947 -2.59 -44.36 -17.86
C GLU A 947 -1.68 -45.56 -17.52
N HIS A 948 -0.39 -45.32 -17.26
CA HIS A 948 0.64 -46.36 -17.21
C HIS A 948 0.96 -46.83 -15.79
N GLN A 949 0.82 -45.97 -14.78
CA GLN A 949 1.07 -46.33 -13.38
C GLN A 949 -0.21 -46.72 -12.65
N HIS A 950 -1.31 -46.02 -12.93
CA HIS A 950 -2.59 -46.25 -12.23
C HIS A 950 -3.62 -47.02 -13.05
N GLY A 951 -3.30 -47.37 -14.30
CA GLY A 951 -4.12 -48.27 -15.11
C GLY A 951 -5.44 -47.67 -15.59
N TYR A 952 -5.64 -46.35 -15.57
CA TYR A 952 -6.85 -45.72 -16.10
C TYR A 952 -6.84 -45.65 -17.63
N ALA A 953 -8.00 -45.86 -18.25
CA ALA A 953 -8.21 -45.41 -19.62
C ALA A 953 -8.45 -43.90 -19.60
N LEU A 954 -7.87 -43.14 -20.53
CA LEU A 954 -7.97 -41.68 -20.55
C LEU A 954 -8.88 -41.17 -21.65
N HIS A 955 -9.74 -40.20 -21.29
CA HIS A 955 -10.51 -39.39 -22.22
C HIS A 955 -10.19 -37.91 -22.00
N VAL A 956 -9.25 -37.39 -22.79
CA VAL A 956 -8.73 -36.03 -22.65
C VAL A 956 -9.37 -35.12 -23.67
N VAL A 957 -9.89 -33.97 -23.23
CA VAL A 957 -10.50 -32.98 -24.12
C VAL A 957 -9.89 -31.61 -23.90
N TRP A 958 -9.42 -30.96 -24.97
CA TRP A 958 -8.90 -29.60 -24.88
C TRP A 958 -9.99 -28.55 -25.05
N GLY A 959 -9.85 -27.45 -24.32
CA GLY A 959 -10.85 -26.38 -24.36
C GLY A 959 -11.03 -25.71 -25.73
N HIS A 960 -10.04 -25.79 -26.62
CA HIS A 960 -10.18 -25.27 -27.99
C HIS A 960 -10.94 -26.23 -28.92
N GLU A 961 -10.68 -27.54 -28.81
CA GLU A 961 -11.42 -28.59 -29.53
C GLU A 961 -12.91 -28.51 -29.22
N MET A 962 -13.26 -28.32 -27.95
CA MET A 962 -14.66 -28.16 -27.55
C MET A 962 -15.29 -26.89 -28.13
N LYS A 963 -14.54 -25.77 -28.19
CA LYS A 963 -15.03 -24.53 -28.82
C LYS A 963 -15.28 -24.72 -30.31
N GLU A 964 -14.40 -25.43 -31.00
CA GLU A 964 -14.58 -25.76 -32.42
C GLU A 964 -15.81 -26.64 -32.63
N ARG A 965 -16.00 -27.66 -31.78
CA ARG A 965 -17.19 -28.53 -31.78
C ARG A 965 -18.49 -27.74 -31.57
N LEU A 966 -18.50 -26.78 -30.66
CA LEU A 966 -19.65 -25.91 -30.40
C LEU A 966 -19.92 -24.92 -31.54
N ASN A 967 -18.87 -24.43 -32.22
CA ASN A 967 -19.03 -23.53 -33.36
C ASN A 967 -19.52 -24.28 -34.61
N GLY A 968 -19.12 -25.52 -34.80
CA GLY A 968 -19.54 -26.36 -35.94
C GLY A 968 -20.95 -26.94 -35.82
N ASN A 969 -21.57 -26.93 -34.63
CA ASN A 969 -22.90 -27.49 -34.41
C ASN A 969 -23.78 -26.55 -33.55
N PRO A 970 -24.66 -25.74 -34.19
CA PRO A 970 -25.57 -24.83 -33.49
C PRO A 970 -26.53 -25.52 -32.51
N GLY A 971 -26.94 -26.77 -32.79
CA GLY A 971 -27.81 -27.56 -31.91
C GLY A 971 -27.10 -27.95 -30.62
N LEU A 972 -25.87 -28.47 -30.75
CA LEU A 972 -25.00 -28.79 -29.62
C LEU A 972 -24.67 -27.54 -28.79
N LYS A 973 -24.44 -26.40 -29.45
CA LYS A 973 -24.22 -25.12 -28.78
C LYS A 973 -25.40 -24.72 -27.89
N ARG A 974 -26.63 -24.89 -28.38
CA ARG A 974 -27.84 -24.64 -27.58
C ARG A 974 -27.89 -25.57 -26.36
N GLN A 975 -27.72 -26.87 -26.59
CA GLN A 975 -27.69 -27.87 -25.51
C GLN A 975 -26.61 -27.58 -24.47
N TRP A 976 -25.41 -27.12 -24.87
CA TRP A 976 -24.32 -26.76 -23.96
C TRP A 976 -24.68 -25.62 -23.00
N TRP A 977 -25.44 -24.61 -23.48
CA TRP A 977 -25.86 -23.48 -22.65
C TRP A 977 -27.08 -23.82 -21.78
N GLU A 978 -27.88 -24.81 -22.17
CA GLU A 978 -28.99 -25.36 -21.37
C GLU A 978 -28.51 -26.29 -20.23
N ILE A 979 -27.26 -26.76 -20.26
CA ILE A 979 -26.71 -27.56 -19.16
C ILE A 979 -26.46 -26.66 -17.94
N GLU A 980 -27.33 -26.81 -16.95
CA GLU A 980 -27.13 -26.26 -15.61
C GLU A 980 -26.10 -27.09 -14.83
N TYR A 981 -25.22 -26.40 -14.13
CA TYR A 981 -24.28 -27.00 -13.19
C TYR A 981 -24.28 -26.19 -11.90
N VAL A 982 -24.19 -26.87 -10.76
CA VAL A 982 -24.23 -26.22 -9.44
C VAL A 982 -22.80 -25.88 -9.04
N LYS A 983 -22.49 -24.59 -8.89
CA LYS A 983 -21.23 -24.13 -8.32
C LYS A 983 -21.31 -24.12 -6.79
N PRO A 984 -20.20 -24.38 -6.07
CA PRO A 984 -20.13 -24.07 -4.64
C PRO A 984 -20.53 -22.63 -4.36
N MET A 985 -21.39 -22.41 -3.37
CA MET A 985 -21.81 -21.06 -2.97
C MET A 985 -20.61 -20.29 -2.40
N ASP A 986 -20.25 -19.16 -3.00
CA ASP A 986 -19.33 -18.17 -2.43
C ASP A 986 -20.17 -17.10 -1.71
N PRO A 987 -20.21 -17.05 -0.37
CA PRO A 987 -21.05 -16.09 0.35
C PRO A 987 -20.75 -14.62 0.01
N ARG A 988 -19.51 -14.31 -0.42
CA ARG A 988 -19.11 -12.93 -0.71
C ARG A 988 -19.55 -12.48 -2.09
N GLU A 989 -19.49 -13.37 -3.09
CA GLU A 989 -19.91 -13.07 -4.46
C GLU A 989 -21.37 -13.44 -4.74
N ASP A 990 -21.89 -14.53 -4.17
CA ASP A 990 -23.23 -15.05 -4.46
C ASP A 990 -24.31 -14.50 -3.52
N CYS A 991 -23.98 -14.22 -2.25
CA CYS A 991 -24.98 -13.71 -1.29
C CYS A 991 -24.94 -12.18 -1.12
N LEU A 992 -23.78 -11.55 -1.28
CA LEU A 992 -23.59 -10.10 -1.03
C LEU A 992 -23.38 -9.27 -2.30
N ARG A 993 -23.17 -9.90 -3.47
CA ARG A 993 -23.09 -9.26 -4.78
C ARG A 993 -24.21 -9.76 -5.69
N GLY A 994 -25.34 -9.09 -5.61
CA GLY A 994 -26.50 -9.36 -6.47
C GLY A 994 -27.57 -8.28 -6.44
N GLY A 995 -27.26 -7.11 -5.86
CA GLY A 995 -28.19 -6.00 -5.69
C GLY A 995 -28.29 -5.05 -6.89
N ARG A 996 -28.03 -5.52 -8.12
CA ARG A 996 -28.46 -4.77 -9.31
C ARG A 996 -29.83 -5.26 -9.70
N THR A 997 -30.86 -4.52 -9.28
CA THR A 997 -32.18 -4.56 -9.88
C THR A 997 -32.08 -3.93 -11.26
N GLU A 998 -31.55 -4.66 -12.24
CA GLU A 998 -31.68 -4.26 -13.63
C GLU A 998 -33.10 -4.61 -14.12
N PRO A 999 -33.82 -3.68 -14.75
CA PRO A 999 -35.06 -4.03 -15.43
C PRO A 999 -34.71 -4.98 -16.59
N PHE A 1000 -35.09 -6.26 -16.47
CA PHE A 1000 -34.88 -7.27 -17.53
C PHE A 1000 -35.60 -6.91 -18.84
N LYS A 1001 -36.60 -6.02 -18.76
CA LYS A 1001 -37.37 -5.52 -19.90
C LYS A 1001 -37.86 -4.10 -19.63
N LEU A 1002 -37.30 -3.11 -20.33
CA LEU A 1002 -37.66 -1.69 -20.16
C LEU A 1002 -39.05 -1.35 -20.72
N HIS A 1003 -39.56 -2.16 -21.66
CA HIS A 1003 -40.87 -1.98 -22.27
C HIS A 1003 -41.43 -3.33 -22.73
N HIS A 1004 -42.65 -3.67 -22.31
CA HIS A 1004 -43.37 -4.84 -22.79
C HIS A 1004 -44.82 -4.47 -23.07
N VAL A 1005 -45.25 -4.68 -24.31
CA VAL A 1005 -46.66 -4.64 -24.68
C VAL A 1005 -47.23 -6.04 -24.48
N CYS A 1006 -48.23 -6.18 -23.62
CA CYS A 1006 -48.95 -7.43 -23.45
C CYS A 1006 -49.89 -7.68 -24.63
N GLY A 1007 -50.00 -8.95 -25.04
CA GLY A 1007 -51.14 -9.41 -25.84
C GLY A 1007 -52.39 -9.54 -24.97
N ASN A 1008 -53.54 -9.84 -25.58
CA ASN A 1008 -54.84 -9.93 -24.90
C ASN A 1008 -54.92 -11.05 -23.84
N ASP A 1009 -53.98 -11.98 -23.89
CA ASP A 1009 -53.89 -13.21 -23.10
C ASP A 1009 -52.64 -13.23 -22.20
N ALA A 1010 -52.05 -12.05 -21.95
CA ALA A 1010 -50.87 -11.89 -21.11
C ALA A 1010 -51.07 -10.83 -20.01
N GLU A 1011 -50.69 -11.17 -18.78
CA GLU A 1011 -50.68 -10.26 -17.63
C GLU A 1011 -49.24 -9.84 -17.28
N ILE A 1012 -49.05 -8.58 -16.87
CA ILE A 1012 -47.76 -8.10 -16.34
C ILE A 1012 -47.79 -8.21 -14.83
N LEU A 1013 -46.89 -9.03 -14.28
CA LEU A 1013 -46.63 -9.11 -12.84
C LEU A 1013 -45.47 -8.18 -12.48
N TYR A 1014 -45.77 -7.15 -11.67
CA TYR A 1014 -44.76 -6.26 -11.09
C TYR A 1014 -44.44 -6.70 -9.67
N ILE A 1015 -43.22 -7.16 -9.45
CA ILE A 1015 -42.68 -7.43 -8.11
C ILE A 1015 -41.75 -6.27 -7.77
N ASP A 1016 -42.04 -5.54 -6.70
CA ASP A 1016 -41.18 -4.46 -6.21
C ASP A 1016 -39.91 -5.03 -5.58
N ILE A 1017 -38.89 -5.25 -6.41
CA ILE A 1017 -37.59 -5.79 -5.98
C ILE A 1017 -36.84 -4.75 -5.12
N VAL A 1018 -37.11 -3.45 -5.29
CA VAL A 1018 -36.40 -2.37 -4.59
C VAL A 1018 -36.77 -2.34 -3.11
N SER A 1019 -38.05 -2.55 -2.77
CA SER A 1019 -38.47 -2.69 -1.37
C SER A 1019 -38.29 -4.11 -0.81
N LEU A 1020 -38.17 -5.14 -1.67
CA LEU A 1020 -37.94 -6.52 -1.23
C LEU A 1020 -36.63 -6.67 -0.44
N TYR A 1021 -35.54 -6.02 -0.85
CA TYR A 1021 -34.26 -6.12 -0.13
C TYR A 1021 -34.34 -5.56 1.30
N PRO A 1022 -34.79 -4.30 1.54
CA PRO A 1022 -35.07 -3.81 2.89
C PRO A 1022 -36.08 -4.65 3.67
N TYR A 1023 -37.15 -5.12 3.02
CA TYR A 1023 -38.15 -5.98 3.67
C TYR A 1023 -37.54 -7.29 4.14
N VAL A 1024 -36.75 -7.96 3.31
CA VAL A 1024 -36.04 -9.20 3.66
C VAL A 1024 -35.04 -8.94 4.78
N MET A 1025 -34.25 -7.86 4.72
CA MET A 1025 -33.33 -7.51 5.81
C MET A 1025 -34.03 -7.20 7.13
N LYS A 1026 -35.29 -6.72 7.09
CA LYS A 1026 -36.11 -6.44 8.27
C LYS A 1026 -36.84 -7.68 8.80
N ALA A 1027 -37.37 -8.52 7.91
CA ALA A 1027 -38.31 -9.58 8.25
C ALA A 1027 -37.69 -10.98 8.30
N ARG A 1028 -36.49 -11.16 7.75
CA ARG A 1028 -35.78 -12.46 7.74
C ARG A 1028 -34.56 -12.40 8.63
N GLU A 1029 -34.25 -13.54 9.24
CA GLU A 1029 -33.05 -13.69 10.06
C GLU A 1029 -31.80 -13.72 9.16
N PHE A 1030 -30.74 -13.04 9.61
CA PHE A 1030 -29.44 -13.12 8.95
C PHE A 1030 -28.71 -14.40 9.39
N PRO A 1031 -28.02 -15.11 8.48
CA PRO A 1031 -27.21 -16.26 8.87
C PRO A 1031 -26.10 -15.82 9.82
N ILE A 1032 -26.02 -16.48 10.97
CA ILE A 1032 -25.00 -16.30 12.00
C ILE A 1032 -24.13 -17.55 12.09
N GLY A 1033 -22.88 -17.39 12.53
CA GLY A 1033 -21.97 -18.54 12.68
C GLY A 1033 -21.35 -19.03 11.36
N HIS A 1034 -20.48 -20.03 11.48
CA HIS A 1034 -19.88 -20.69 10.31
C HIS A 1034 -20.88 -21.72 9.76
N PRO A 1035 -21.05 -21.82 8.44
CA PRO A 1035 -21.92 -22.83 7.87
C PRO A 1035 -21.33 -24.22 8.04
N THR A 1036 -22.18 -25.21 8.28
CA THR A 1036 -21.80 -26.63 8.24
C THR A 1036 -21.52 -27.03 6.79
N VAL A 1037 -20.29 -27.43 6.49
CA VAL A 1037 -19.90 -27.91 5.16
C VAL A 1037 -19.98 -29.42 5.13
N LEU A 1038 -20.94 -29.95 4.36
CA LEU A 1038 -21.09 -31.40 4.18
C LEU A 1038 -20.04 -31.90 3.15
N THR A 1039 -19.11 -32.73 3.61
CA THR A 1039 -18.04 -33.38 2.85
C THR A 1039 -18.14 -34.92 2.93
N ARG A 1040 -17.33 -35.64 2.13
CA ARG A 1040 -17.28 -37.11 2.12
C ARG A 1040 -16.97 -37.68 3.51
N GLU A 1041 -15.97 -37.13 4.20
CA GLU A 1041 -15.59 -37.57 5.55
C GLU A 1041 -16.75 -37.39 6.54
N THR A 1042 -17.38 -36.21 6.57
CA THR A 1042 -18.53 -35.94 7.45
C THR A 1042 -19.76 -36.80 7.15
N LEU A 1043 -19.96 -37.23 5.89
CA LEU A 1043 -21.08 -38.09 5.51
C LEU A 1043 -20.79 -39.57 5.81
N LEU A 1044 -19.54 -40.01 5.66
CA LEU A 1044 -19.12 -41.37 6.02
C LEU A 1044 -19.12 -41.57 7.54
N ASP A 1045 -18.71 -40.58 8.32
CA ASP A 1045 -18.78 -40.60 9.79
C ASP A 1045 -20.23 -40.69 10.28
N SER A 1046 -21.17 -40.03 9.59
CA SER A 1046 -22.61 -40.13 9.92
C SER A 1046 -23.21 -41.51 9.59
N LEU A 1047 -22.70 -42.20 8.57
CA LEU A 1047 -23.14 -43.56 8.21
C LEU A 1047 -22.53 -44.65 9.11
N ALA A 1048 -21.37 -44.38 9.71
CA ALA A 1048 -20.73 -45.27 10.68
C ALA A 1048 -21.47 -45.33 12.03
N LEU A 1049 -22.31 -44.33 12.34
CA LEU A 1049 -23.11 -44.26 13.56
C LEU A 1049 -24.44 -45.04 13.47
N ASP A 1050 -24.88 -45.42 12.27
CA ASP A 1050 -26.15 -46.14 12.03
C ASP A 1050 -25.95 -47.63 11.63
N SER A 1051 -24.75 -48.18 11.85
CA SER A 1051 -24.52 -49.63 11.74
C SER A 1051 -24.64 -50.27 13.13
N PRO A 1052 -25.58 -51.21 13.38
CA PRO A 1052 -25.77 -51.82 14.70
C PRO A 1052 -24.58 -52.65 15.17
#